data_AF-A0A5M8QW87-F1
#
_entry.id   AF-A0A5M8QW87-F1
#
_cell.length_a   1.000
_cell.length_b   1.000
_cell.length_c   1.000
_cell.angle_alpha   90.00
_cell.angle_beta   90.00
_cell.angle_gamma   90.00
#
_symmetry.space_group_name_H-M   'P 1'
#
loop_
_entity.id
_entity.type
_entity.pdbx_description
1 polymer ?
#
loop_
_entity_poly.entity_id
_entity_poly.type
_entity_poly.pdbx_seq_one_letter_code
_entity_poly.pdbx_strand_id
1 'polypeptide(L)'
;MYKQIHAFYLPARILLCLFCGIISVQTAYAQTSQSTTEADPQRYLALMLLNLTEANNRGPEPDLIKTSRQIGLNAVYLNIPWDKVYDKSPTDAPNWAKYDEQIKIATDLGMKVALRINIARHNSRIKGYWEVSDSQISQQGKPLQGGYGDTFFGFDNQPIVNKGIGFVKEVVAHYKHLQTSNNLLFVSVTNTPSQEGEFPSVLITDGKEIPAVYDYSESMVKGFQAWLKSNYKKIERLNFLWGTAYKSFDNAPAPSTPWEPTSSFKQRYGKDWYIYRHLVFKNYTEQMIAAVKSIDPDIKFVSDYGSIFDEASVSRGTLGFRSLNEKSDGIKVNDALVGYDHRWSVDIIKSTSRAGFITANELFVNSFFDSNAHLKQINENFDQGANIVAVVISTTDQLARAENFLRQAASNWLDKPIPPIVYTDSVGYRLSAAVEKSGASNVIYNEWAKRAYADPANPKPVLIRLNEDLLSPDYWKDASNYAPYVFRPVPMQIIAVNKEFIYKLPTDTFSDVDGTIVRTEVTALPGWLRYEAGQLRGKPAALGDFRITVRGTDDEGGSAEAFFTIRVDASENTNRPPTVDSNFSNQLVAVNTPFSLPIPKGAFKDSDGQITKIEASELPEWVKFDGAVLSGMPSKLGESRIILKAYDNQNAFVETYFTIRVVEPQYLNAPPFASNTLPVKYAQVNMPFNYMLPVNIFGDPDGYISSISIQNRPSWLDFSLNVLSGTPTEEGEYRLIVRAYDNAGAYVEIPFILIVEIPELRFELVKGGSKVEQQVIQKLHADDVFPYSEMPSLLNIYAYGNFEYDHVTFNLNGPYRRQSTTSKFPYALYENGSGFAPYIGRYTLNVTAFKGDSAVVTNSVQFSISYGDSVNITKDLETWQFYPNPVENIFNIKLPEQQSQEELNFVLINVSGNRITIPGNLITVSDNLASIDLSAASLSAGIYFIHVESNGMLLKQFKVFKK
;
A
#
# COMPACT_ATOMS: atom_id res chain seq x y z
N MET A 1 -57.06 32.01 23.70
CA MET A 1 -57.50 33.18 22.89
C MET A 1 -56.49 33.35 21.77
N TYR A 2 -56.81 33.76 20.53
CA TYR A 2 -58.04 33.83 19.70
C TYR A 2 -57.56 34.40 18.33
N LYS A 3 -58.13 34.14 17.14
CA LYS A 3 -59.30 33.34 16.69
C LYS A 3 -59.29 33.24 15.13
N GLN A 4 -60.18 32.39 14.57
CA GLN A 4 -60.74 32.42 13.17
C GLN A 4 -59.84 31.88 12.02
N ILE A 5 -60.33 31.20 10.95
CA ILE A 5 -61.65 30.62 10.52
C ILE A 5 -61.36 29.66 9.31
N HIS A 6 -62.08 28.60 8.89
CA HIS A 6 -63.25 27.77 9.32
C HIS A 6 -62.93 26.29 8.88
N ALA A 7 -63.62 25.18 9.22
CA ALA A 7 -65.00 24.69 8.93
C ALA A 7 -65.37 24.63 7.41
N PHE A 8 -65.98 23.58 6.83
CA PHE A 8 -66.58 22.29 7.25
C PHE A 8 -66.45 21.29 6.05
N TYR A 9 -66.82 19.98 6.01
CA TYR A 9 -67.55 19.04 6.90
C TYR A 9 -67.12 17.57 6.58
N LEU A 10 -67.90 16.54 6.97
CA LEU A 10 -67.83 15.13 6.55
C LEU A 10 -69.28 14.55 6.42
N PRO A 11 -69.50 13.38 5.79
CA PRO A 11 -70.17 12.32 6.57
C PRO A 11 -69.69 10.86 6.29
N ALA A 12 -70.22 9.92 7.09
CA ALA A 12 -70.07 8.46 7.02
C ALA A 12 -71.39 7.80 7.52
N ARG A 13 -71.60 6.47 7.70
CA ARG A 13 -70.70 5.29 7.80
C ARG A 13 -71.48 4.02 7.36
N ILE A 14 -71.55 2.97 8.21
CA ILE A 14 -72.36 1.72 8.12
C ILE A 14 -71.86 0.74 7.03
N LEU A 15 -71.26 -0.45 7.28
CA LEU A 15 -71.02 -1.34 8.44
C LEU A 15 -72.04 -2.48 8.69
N LEU A 16 -71.67 -3.70 8.26
CA LEU A 16 -71.95 -5.07 8.77
C LEU A 16 -70.95 -5.99 8.01
N CYS A 17 -70.07 -6.87 8.54
CA CYS A 17 -70.08 -7.90 9.60
C CYS A 17 -70.48 -9.32 9.12
N LEU A 18 -69.51 -10.23 8.91
CA LEU A 18 -69.37 -11.56 9.59
C LEU A 18 -68.41 -12.58 8.90
N PHE A 19 -67.32 -12.89 9.60
CA PHE A 19 -66.66 -14.21 9.88
C PHE A 19 -66.57 -15.42 8.90
N CYS A 20 -65.50 -16.20 9.13
CA CYS A 20 -65.17 -17.57 8.65
C CYS A 20 -64.75 -17.73 7.16
N GLY A 21 -63.66 -18.44 6.81
CA GLY A 21 -62.60 -19.01 7.66
C GLY A 21 -61.55 -19.84 6.90
N ILE A 22 -60.35 -19.98 7.49
CA ILE A 22 -59.28 -20.98 7.21
C ILE A 22 -58.91 -21.25 5.73
N ILE A 23 -57.84 -20.61 5.24
CA ILE A 23 -56.78 -21.29 4.46
C ILE A 23 -55.42 -20.81 4.99
N SER A 24 -54.53 -21.75 5.31
CA SER A 24 -53.14 -21.47 5.67
C SER A 24 -52.28 -21.30 4.42
N VAL A 25 -51.95 -20.06 4.05
CA VAL A 25 -50.94 -19.80 3.01
C VAL A 25 -49.57 -19.77 3.69
N GLN A 26 -48.82 -20.86 3.55
CA GLN A 26 -47.37 -20.82 3.75
C GLN A 26 -46.78 -19.95 2.64
N THR A 27 -46.22 -18.79 2.98
CA THR A 27 -45.39 -18.01 2.06
C THR A 27 -44.05 -18.72 1.90
N ALA A 28 -44.03 -19.76 1.07
CA ALA A 28 -42.80 -20.35 0.59
C ALA A 28 -41.96 -19.26 -0.10
N TYR A 29 -40.67 -19.17 0.25
CA TYR A 29 -39.72 -18.35 -0.49
C TYR A 29 -39.49 -19.00 -1.85
N ALA A 30 -40.36 -18.69 -2.81
CA ALA A 30 -40.19 -19.10 -4.20
C ALA A 30 -38.96 -18.38 -4.77
N GLN A 31 -37.82 -19.07 -4.82
CA GLN A 31 -36.72 -18.68 -5.71
C GLN A 31 -37.27 -18.71 -7.14
N THR A 32 -37.61 -17.54 -7.68
CA THR A 32 -37.99 -17.40 -9.08
C THR A 32 -36.79 -17.78 -9.94
N SER A 33 -36.87 -18.91 -10.63
CA SER A 33 -35.82 -19.44 -11.49
C SER A 33 -35.45 -18.41 -12.57
N GLN A 34 -34.30 -17.76 -12.40
CA GLN A 34 -33.84 -16.69 -13.28
C GLN A 34 -33.24 -17.29 -14.55
N SER A 35 -34.10 -17.58 -15.54
CA SER A 35 -33.71 -18.12 -16.86
C SER A 35 -33.25 -17.01 -17.80
N THR A 36 -32.13 -17.22 -18.49
CA THR A 36 -31.79 -16.41 -19.67
C THR A 36 -32.53 -16.91 -20.91
N THR A 37 -32.85 -16.01 -21.83
CA THR A 37 -33.19 -16.34 -23.22
C THR A 37 -32.11 -15.74 -24.11
N GLU A 38 -31.34 -16.59 -24.78
CA GLU A 38 -30.33 -16.15 -25.76
C GLU A 38 -31.02 -15.62 -27.02
N ALA A 39 -30.55 -14.51 -27.57
CA ALA A 39 -31.14 -13.87 -28.74
C ALA A 39 -30.67 -14.49 -30.07
N ASP A 40 -29.45 -15.04 -30.08
CA ASP A 40 -28.94 -15.94 -31.10
C ASP A 40 -28.54 -17.26 -30.40
N PRO A 41 -29.18 -18.40 -30.70
CA PRO A 41 -28.82 -19.70 -30.12
C PRO A 41 -27.58 -20.32 -30.80
N GLN A 42 -27.05 -19.72 -31.88
CA GLN A 42 -25.87 -20.20 -32.58
C GLN A 42 -24.59 -19.98 -31.74
N ARG A 43 -23.73 -21.00 -31.76
CA ARG A 43 -22.36 -20.91 -31.21
C ARG A 43 -21.37 -20.54 -32.28
N TYR A 44 -20.35 -19.76 -31.93
CA TYR A 44 -19.30 -19.36 -32.86
C TYR A 44 -17.92 -19.81 -32.37
N LEU A 45 -17.25 -20.65 -33.16
CA LEU A 45 -15.84 -20.96 -32.99
C LEU A 45 -15.09 -20.07 -33.98
N ALA A 46 -14.48 -19.00 -33.46
CA ALA A 46 -13.96 -17.90 -34.25
C ALA A 46 -12.44 -17.99 -34.42
N LEU A 47 -11.95 -17.75 -35.64
CA LEU A 47 -10.52 -17.53 -35.90
C LEU A 47 -10.17 -16.09 -35.50
N MET A 48 -9.40 -15.89 -34.42
CA MET A 48 -8.93 -14.56 -34.04
C MET A 48 -7.61 -14.21 -34.76
N LEU A 49 -7.64 -13.09 -35.48
CA LEU A 49 -6.54 -12.58 -36.29
C LEU A 49 -6.01 -11.27 -35.71
N LEU A 50 -4.82 -11.30 -35.11
CA LEU A 50 -4.16 -10.14 -34.50
C LEU A 50 -3.61 -9.12 -35.53
N ASN A 51 -3.54 -9.48 -36.81
CA ASN A 51 -3.05 -8.66 -37.92
C ASN A 51 -1.67 -7.99 -37.65
N LEU A 52 -0.71 -8.77 -37.15
CA LEU A 52 0.58 -8.27 -36.65
C LEU A 52 1.59 -7.88 -37.75
N THR A 53 1.45 -8.35 -38.99
CA THR A 53 2.37 -7.96 -40.09
C THR A 53 2.30 -6.46 -40.42
N GLU A 54 3.36 -5.93 -41.05
CA GLU A 54 3.39 -4.54 -41.55
C GLU A 54 2.25 -4.24 -42.55
N ALA A 55 1.86 -2.96 -42.66
CA ALA A 55 0.70 -2.50 -43.42
C ALA A 55 0.68 -2.97 -44.90
N ASN A 56 1.84 -3.06 -45.55
CA ASN A 56 1.98 -3.50 -46.95
C ASN A 56 2.23 -5.01 -47.10
N ASN A 57 2.25 -5.78 -46.00
CA ASN A 57 2.45 -7.23 -46.02
C ASN A 57 1.11 -7.95 -45.84
N ARG A 58 0.63 -8.57 -46.93
CA ARG A 58 -0.59 -9.39 -47.00
C ARG A 58 -0.71 -10.40 -45.87
N GLY A 59 0.42 -10.96 -45.42
CA GLY A 59 0.48 -11.93 -44.33
C GLY A 59 -0.19 -13.28 -44.63
N PRO A 60 -0.22 -14.20 -43.65
CA PRO A 60 -0.83 -15.52 -43.79
C PRO A 60 -2.36 -15.50 -43.61
N GLU A 61 -2.93 -14.43 -43.06
CA GLU A 61 -4.32 -14.39 -42.57
C GLU A 61 -5.37 -14.80 -43.62
N PRO A 62 -5.31 -14.37 -44.91
CA PRO A 62 -6.26 -14.81 -45.93
C PRO A 62 -6.33 -16.33 -46.14
N ASP A 63 -5.24 -17.04 -45.87
CA ASP A 63 -5.11 -18.49 -46.08
C ASP A 63 -5.36 -19.27 -44.77
N LEU A 64 -5.12 -18.64 -43.62
CA LEU A 64 -5.63 -19.10 -42.31
C LEU A 64 -7.16 -19.13 -42.28
N ILE A 65 -7.85 -18.12 -42.86
CA ILE A 65 -9.32 -18.08 -42.94
C ILE A 65 -9.85 -19.28 -43.74
N LYS A 66 -9.34 -19.50 -44.96
CA LYS A 66 -9.73 -20.62 -45.84
C LYS A 66 -9.56 -21.96 -45.14
N THR A 67 -8.42 -22.16 -44.49
CA THR A 67 -8.07 -23.42 -43.81
C THR A 67 -8.92 -23.63 -42.56
N SER A 68 -9.19 -22.57 -41.79
CA SER A 68 -10.08 -22.61 -40.62
C SER A 68 -11.52 -22.98 -41.01
N ARG A 69 -12.01 -22.49 -42.14
CA ARG A 69 -13.32 -22.90 -42.68
C ARG A 69 -13.38 -24.38 -43.04
N GLN A 70 -12.29 -24.95 -43.57
CA GLN A 70 -12.14 -26.37 -43.89
C GLN A 70 -11.97 -27.25 -42.63
N ILE A 71 -11.44 -26.68 -41.55
CA ILE A 71 -11.38 -27.29 -40.21
C ILE A 71 -12.78 -27.34 -39.57
N GLY A 72 -13.61 -26.32 -39.83
CA GLY A 72 -15.02 -26.29 -39.43
C GLY A 72 -15.45 -25.00 -38.73
N LEU A 73 -14.55 -24.02 -38.57
CA LEU A 73 -14.87 -22.74 -37.93
C LEU A 73 -15.89 -21.96 -38.76
N ASN A 74 -16.80 -21.26 -38.06
CA ASN A 74 -17.92 -20.53 -38.64
C ASN A 74 -17.85 -19.01 -38.45
N ALA A 75 -16.80 -18.50 -37.80
CA ALA A 75 -16.58 -17.07 -37.62
C ALA A 75 -15.09 -16.68 -37.74
N VAL A 76 -14.85 -15.40 -38.03
CA VAL A 76 -13.53 -14.75 -37.97
C VAL A 76 -13.65 -13.52 -37.07
N TYR A 77 -12.72 -13.33 -36.13
CA TYR A 77 -12.61 -12.13 -35.30
C TYR A 77 -11.35 -11.38 -35.69
N LEU A 78 -11.51 -10.23 -36.35
CA LEU A 78 -10.49 -9.60 -37.17
C LEU A 78 -10.06 -8.26 -36.58
N ASN A 79 -8.76 -8.12 -36.27
CA ASN A 79 -8.19 -6.87 -35.79
C ASN A 79 -7.89 -5.89 -36.94
N ILE A 80 -8.35 -4.64 -36.77
CA ILE A 80 -8.13 -3.49 -37.65
C ILE A 80 -7.36 -2.43 -36.85
N PRO A 81 -6.02 -2.43 -36.89
CA PRO A 81 -5.20 -1.46 -36.18
C PRO A 81 -5.09 -0.11 -36.93
N TRP A 82 -5.40 0.98 -36.22
CA TRP A 82 -5.28 2.36 -36.72
C TRP A 82 -3.88 2.67 -37.25
N ASP A 83 -2.85 2.13 -36.57
CA ASP A 83 -1.43 2.22 -36.90
C ASP A 83 -1.05 1.70 -38.29
N LYS A 84 -1.91 0.93 -38.95
CA LYS A 84 -1.63 0.29 -40.24
C LYS A 84 -2.61 0.65 -41.35
N VAL A 85 -3.84 1.03 -41.00
CA VAL A 85 -4.73 1.74 -41.94
C VAL A 85 -4.12 3.10 -42.28
N TYR A 86 -3.60 3.81 -41.27
CA TYR A 86 -2.85 5.07 -41.44
C TYR A 86 -1.43 4.92 -40.89
N ASP A 87 -0.51 4.42 -41.71
CA ASP A 87 0.89 4.09 -41.35
C ASP A 87 1.71 5.32 -40.95
N LYS A 88 1.73 6.40 -41.76
CA LYS A 88 2.73 7.48 -41.61
C LYS A 88 2.14 8.82 -41.17
N SER A 89 0.94 9.16 -41.65
CA SER A 89 0.25 10.41 -41.34
C SER A 89 -1.25 10.20 -41.17
N PRO A 90 -1.94 10.93 -40.26
CA PRO A 90 -3.41 10.96 -40.20
C PRO A 90 -4.06 11.58 -41.46
N THR A 91 -3.26 12.06 -42.42
CA THR A 91 -3.69 12.64 -43.69
C THR A 91 -3.37 11.78 -44.92
N ASP A 92 -2.83 10.56 -44.72
CA ASP A 92 -2.55 9.63 -45.83
C ASP A 92 -3.86 9.07 -46.42
N ALA A 93 -3.77 8.37 -47.56
CA ALA A 93 -4.88 7.55 -48.03
C ALA A 93 -4.96 6.25 -47.18
N PRO A 94 -6.13 5.89 -46.64
CA PRO A 94 -6.25 4.74 -45.75
C PRO A 94 -6.06 3.40 -46.47
N ASN A 95 -5.27 2.51 -45.87
CA ASN A 95 -4.92 1.21 -46.42
C ASN A 95 -5.90 0.10 -46.00
N TRP A 96 -7.07 0.07 -46.62
CA TRP A 96 -8.10 -0.95 -46.35
C TRP A 96 -7.84 -2.32 -46.99
N ALA A 97 -7.01 -2.39 -48.04
CA ALA A 97 -6.97 -3.54 -48.96
C ALA A 97 -6.67 -4.90 -48.29
N LYS A 98 -5.82 -4.94 -47.26
CA LYS A 98 -5.53 -6.18 -46.51
C LYS A 98 -6.78 -6.71 -45.78
N TYR A 99 -7.52 -5.81 -45.14
CA TYR A 99 -8.69 -6.13 -44.33
C TYR A 99 -9.90 -6.43 -45.22
N ASP A 100 -10.05 -5.71 -46.33
CA ASP A 100 -11.05 -5.98 -47.36
C ASP A 100 -10.89 -7.38 -47.98
N GLU A 101 -9.65 -7.83 -48.29
CA GLU A 101 -9.40 -9.21 -48.77
C GLU A 101 -9.84 -10.25 -47.73
N GLN A 102 -9.43 -10.07 -46.46
CA GLN A 102 -9.75 -10.99 -45.37
C GLN A 102 -11.26 -11.10 -45.12
N ILE A 103 -11.95 -9.96 -45.02
CA ILE A 103 -13.40 -9.88 -44.76
C ILE A 103 -14.19 -10.45 -45.94
N LYS A 104 -13.77 -10.19 -47.18
CA LYS A 104 -14.38 -10.79 -48.36
C LYS A 104 -14.22 -12.31 -48.37
N ILE A 105 -13.02 -12.84 -48.07
CA ILE A 105 -12.80 -14.29 -48.02
C ILE A 105 -13.65 -14.93 -46.93
N ALA A 106 -13.77 -14.32 -45.75
CA ALA A 106 -14.61 -14.83 -44.67
C ALA A 106 -16.10 -14.90 -45.09
N THR A 107 -16.64 -13.82 -45.68
CA THR A 107 -18.05 -13.74 -46.09
C THR A 107 -18.37 -14.60 -47.32
N ASP A 108 -17.49 -14.69 -48.31
CA ASP A 108 -17.60 -15.61 -49.46
C ASP A 108 -17.65 -17.10 -49.01
N LEU A 109 -17.02 -17.43 -47.88
CA LEU A 109 -17.01 -18.75 -47.26
C LEU A 109 -18.20 -18.99 -46.29
N GLY A 110 -19.10 -18.01 -46.15
CA GLY A 110 -20.25 -18.07 -45.26
C GLY A 110 -19.91 -17.96 -43.78
N MET A 111 -18.74 -17.42 -43.42
CA MET A 111 -18.35 -17.17 -42.04
C MET A 111 -18.89 -15.82 -41.58
N LYS A 112 -19.32 -15.74 -40.31
CA LYS A 112 -19.61 -14.46 -39.66
C LYS A 112 -18.31 -13.71 -39.35
N VAL A 113 -18.38 -12.40 -39.20
CA VAL A 113 -17.25 -11.52 -38.89
C VAL A 113 -17.51 -10.76 -37.60
N ALA A 114 -16.54 -10.74 -36.69
CA ALA A 114 -16.44 -9.76 -35.62
C ALA A 114 -15.25 -8.82 -35.90
N LEU A 115 -15.38 -7.55 -35.53
CA LEU A 115 -14.35 -6.53 -35.78
C LEU A 115 -13.74 -6.03 -34.47
N ARG A 116 -12.43 -6.18 -34.29
CA ARG A 116 -11.66 -5.53 -33.21
C ARG A 116 -11.00 -4.28 -33.79
N ILE A 117 -11.35 -3.09 -33.29
CA ILE A 117 -10.76 -1.83 -33.76
C ILE A 117 -9.68 -1.40 -32.76
N ASN A 118 -8.41 -1.63 -33.10
CA ASN A 118 -7.31 -1.28 -32.21
C ASN A 118 -6.81 0.15 -32.47
N ILE A 119 -6.95 1.02 -31.47
CA ILE A 119 -6.58 2.44 -31.55
C ILE A 119 -5.25 2.78 -30.85
N ALA A 120 -4.54 1.78 -30.32
CA ALA A 120 -3.13 1.91 -30.00
C ALA A 120 -2.28 2.13 -31.26
N ARG A 121 -1.09 2.70 -31.10
CA ARG A 121 -0.13 2.97 -32.20
C ARG A 121 1.30 2.64 -31.77
N HIS A 122 2.14 2.27 -32.72
CA HIS A 122 3.54 1.99 -32.45
C HIS A 122 4.27 3.26 -31.98
N ASN A 123 5.17 3.15 -31.00
CA ASN A 123 5.78 4.32 -30.36
C ASN A 123 6.51 5.28 -31.33
N SER A 124 7.04 4.78 -32.44
CA SER A 124 7.66 5.59 -33.51
C SER A 124 6.67 6.21 -34.52
N ARG A 125 5.40 5.83 -34.48
CA ARG A 125 4.33 6.20 -35.42
C ARG A 125 3.20 7.04 -34.79
N ILE A 126 3.41 7.61 -33.59
CA ILE A 126 2.42 8.49 -32.92
C ILE A 126 2.44 9.95 -33.43
N LYS A 127 3.53 10.39 -34.07
CA LYS A 127 3.72 11.80 -34.47
C LYS A 127 2.59 12.30 -35.37
N GLY A 128 1.98 13.43 -35.00
CA GLY A 128 0.81 14.00 -35.68
C GLY A 128 -0.54 13.49 -35.15
N TYR A 129 -0.56 12.33 -34.49
CA TYR A 129 -1.71 11.84 -33.72
C TYR A 129 -1.65 12.39 -32.29
N TRP A 130 -0.52 12.24 -31.60
CA TRP A 130 -0.24 12.80 -30.28
C TRP A 130 1.28 12.89 -30.01
N GLU A 131 1.69 13.59 -28.95
CA GLU A 131 3.09 13.69 -28.53
C GLU A 131 3.40 12.69 -27.41
N VAL A 132 4.67 12.37 -27.16
CA VAL A 132 5.07 11.33 -26.17
C VAL A 132 4.55 11.64 -24.75
N SER A 133 4.32 12.93 -24.42
CA SER A 133 3.73 13.39 -23.16
C SER A 133 2.23 13.10 -23.01
N ASP A 134 1.51 12.81 -24.09
CA ASP A 134 0.09 12.44 -24.06
C ASP A 134 -0.13 10.94 -23.84
N SER A 135 0.91 10.11 -24.01
CA SER A 135 0.87 8.67 -23.72
C SER A 135 0.72 8.41 -22.22
N GLN A 136 0.01 7.34 -21.86
CA GLN A 136 -0.20 6.96 -20.45
C GLN A 136 1.14 6.75 -19.73
N ILE A 137 1.23 7.18 -18.48
CA ILE A 137 2.42 7.12 -17.62
C ILE A 137 2.20 6.09 -16.51
N SER A 138 3.21 5.26 -16.25
CA SER A 138 3.19 4.24 -15.21
C SER A 138 3.37 4.82 -13.81
N GLN A 139 3.10 4.02 -12.78
CA GLN A 139 3.35 4.34 -11.37
C GLN A 139 4.84 4.63 -11.03
N GLN A 140 5.75 4.42 -12.00
CA GLN A 140 7.18 4.70 -11.92
C GLN A 140 7.62 5.90 -12.80
N GLY A 141 6.68 6.67 -13.36
CA GLY A 141 6.99 7.81 -14.23
C GLY A 141 7.55 7.43 -15.60
N LYS A 142 7.23 6.23 -16.11
CA LYS A 142 7.63 5.76 -17.46
C LYS A 142 6.44 5.82 -18.41
N PRO A 143 6.59 6.35 -19.65
CA PRO A 143 5.52 6.28 -20.63
C PRO A 143 5.25 4.83 -21.04
N LEU A 144 4.01 4.55 -21.42
CA LEU A 144 3.56 3.24 -21.86
C LEU A 144 4.35 2.77 -23.10
N GLN A 145 5.05 1.67 -22.94
CA GLN A 145 5.68 0.91 -24.02
C GLN A 145 5.50 -0.58 -23.70
N GLY A 146 4.59 -1.23 -24.44
CA GLY A 146 4.23 -2.64 -24.20
C GLY A 146 4.50 -3.55 -25.39
N GLY A 147 3.74 -4.64 -25.44
CA GLY A 147 3.78 -5.63 -26.53
C GLY A 147 3.78 -5.01 -27.93
N TYR A 148 4.51 -5.63 -28.85
CA TYR A 148 4.70 -5.19 -30.24
C TYR A 148 5.32 -3.79 -30.45
N GLY A 149 5.67 -3.06 -29.38
CA GLY A 149 6.17 -1.69 -29.43
C GLY A 149 5.09 -0.60 -29.36
N ASP A 150 3.84 -1.00 -29.08
CA ASP A 150 2.69 -0.10 -29.07
C ASP A 150 2.61 0.76 -27.78
N THR A 151 1.98 1.93 -27.94
CA THR A 151 1.65 2.91 -26.90
C THR A 151 0.24 3.48 -27.13
N PHE A 152 -0.29 4.16 -26.13
CA PHE A 152 -1.66 4.68 -26.10
C PHE A 152 -1.76 5.87 -25.13
N PHE A 153 -2.77 6.73 -25.34
CA PHE A 153 -2.95 8.02 -24.66
C PHE A 153 -3.85 7.96 -23.40
N GLY A 154 -3.80 9.00 -22.57
CA GLY A 154 -4.68 9.14 -21.40
C GLY A 154 -6.17 9.11 -21.78
N PHE A 155 -6.98 8.29 -21.07
CA PHE A 155 -8.43 8.20 -21.31
C PHE A 155 -9.19 9.51 -21.05
N ASP A 156 -8.57 10.41 -20.28
CA ASP A 156 -9.01 11.77 -19.96
C ASP A 156 -8.61 12.81 -21.03
N ASN A 157 -7.69 12.49 -21.94
CA ASN A 157 -7.21 13.39 -23.00
C ASN A 157 -8.24 13.50 -24.15
N GLN A 158 -9.37 14.16 -23.85
CA GLN A 158 -10.53 14.28 -24.74
C GLN A 158 -10.21 14.74 -26.18
N PRO A 159 -9.25 15.68 -26.44
CA PRO A 159 -8.84 16.02 -27.80
C PRO A 159 -8.31 14.85 -28.63
N ILE A 160 -7.64 13.87 -28.02
CA ILE A 160 -7.11 12.68 -28.72
C ILE A 160 -8.15 11.56 -28.73
N VAL A 161 -8.92 11.39 -27.65
CA VAL A 161 -10.11 10.51 -27.63
C VAL A 161 -11.04 10.84 -28.82
N ASN A 162 -11.25 12.13 -29.11
CA ASN A 162 -12.03 12.57 -30.28
C ASN A 162 -11.45 12.10 -31.63
N LYS A 163 -10.11 12.00 -31.77
CA LYS A 163 -9.47 11.46 -32.98
C LYS A 163 -9.73 9.95 -33.09
N GLY A 164 -9.60 9.21 -31.97
CA GLY A 164 -9.93 7.78 -31.90
C GLY A 164 -11.40 7.48 -32.23
N ILE A 165 -12.33 8.29 -31.70
CA ILE A 165 -13.77 8.25 -32.04
C ILE A 165 -13.99 8.45 -33.55
N GLY A 166 -13.20 9.33 -34.19
CA GLY A 166 -13.22 9.53 -35.64
C GLY A 166 -12.89 8.24 -36.41
N PHE A 167 -11.76 7.61 -36.08
CA PHE A 167 -11.35 6.36 -36.71
C PHE A 167 -12.32 5.19 -36.44
N VAL A 168 -12.82 5.05 -35.20
CA VAL A 168 -13.85 4.04 -34.87
C VAL A 168 -15.10 4.22 -35.74
N LYS A 169 -15.57 5.46 -35.94
CA LYS A 169 -16.71 5.75 -36.82
C LYS A 169 -16.42 5.43 -38.29
N GLU A 170 -15.20 5.71 -38.76
CA GLU A 170 -14.78 5.42 -40.13
C GLU A 170 -14.78 3.92 -40.42
N VAL A 171 -14.14 3.12 -39.57
CA VAL A 171 -14.08 1.64 -39.71
C VAL A 171 -15.50 1.04 -39.70
N VAL A 172 -16.36 1.47 -38.77
CA VAL A 172 -17.74 0.98 -38.67
C VAL A 172 -18.60 1.44 -39.87
N ALA A 173 -18.35 2.63 -40.43
CA ALA A 173 -19.05 3.09 -41.64
C ALA A 173 -18.63 2.29 -42.88
N HIS A 174 -17.33 2.07 -43.09
CA HIS A 174 -16.78 1.29 -44.21
C HIS A 174 -17.27 -0.17 -44.19
N TYR A 175 -17.24 -0.81 -43.02
CA TYR A 175 -17.73 -2.18 -42.84
C TYR A 175 -19.23 -2.30 -42.48
N LYS A 176 -20.03 -1.21 -42.54
CA LYS A 176 -21.47 -1.25 -42.25
C LYS A 176 -22.23 -2.27 -43.11
N HIS A 177 -21.73 -2.56 -44.30
CA HIS A 177 -22.29 -3.57 -45.20
C HIS A 177 -22.37 -4.98 -44.58
N LEU A 178 -21.53 -5.28 -43.58
CA LEU A 178 -21.60 -6.53 -42.81
C LEU A 178 -22.83 -6.59 -41.90
N GLN A 179 -23.24 -5.46 -41.30
CA GLN A 179 -24.49 -5.38 -40.53
C GLN A 179 -25.70 -5.57 -41.46
N THR A 180 -25.74 -4.84 -42.57
CA THR A 180 -26.89 -4.90 -43.51
C THR A 180 -27.04 -6.25 -44.22
N SER A 181 -25.97 -7.04 -44.29
CA SER A 181 -25.99 -8.42 -44.82
C SER A 181 -26.12 -9.50 -43.72
N ASN A 182 -26.32 -9.10 -42.45
CA ASN A 182 -26.37 -10.00 -41.29
C ASN A 182 -25.12 -10.91 -41.17
N ASN A 183 -23.95 -10.40 -41.54
CA ASN A 183 -22.65 -11.08 -41.42
C ASN A 183 -21.81 -10.59 -40.23
N LEU A 184 -22.12 -9.41 -39.69
CA LEU A 184 -21.47 -8.88 -38.49
C LEU A 184 -22.02 -9.56 -37.22
N LEU A 185 -21.13 -10.02 -36.34
CA LEU A 185 -21.49 -10.46 -34.98
C LEU A 185 -21.54 -9.26 -34.03
N PHE A 186 -20.43 -8.54 -33.95
CA PHE A 186 -20.22 -7.38 -33.08
C PHE A 186 -18.98 -6.58 -33.50
N VAL A 187 -18.82 -5.40 -32.89
CA VAL A 187 -17.62 -4.57 -32.91
C VAL A 187 -17.07 -4.46 -31.49
N SER A 188 -15.75 -4.46 -31.33
CA SER A 188 -15.05 -4.06 -30.11
C SER A 188 -14.04 -2.95 -30.44
N VAL A 189 -13.60 -2.22 -29.40
CA VAL A 189 -12.52 -1.23 -29.50
C VAL A 189 -11.47 -1.57 -28.46
N THR A 190 -10.20 -1.61 -28.88
CA THR A 190 -9.06 -1.98 -28.04
C THR A 190 -7.97 -0.92 -28.08
N ASN A 191 -7.19 -0.82 -27.02
CA ASN A 191 -6.26 0.29 -26.80
C ASN A 191 -4.98 -0.10 -26.03
N THR A 192 -4.87 -1.31 -25.48
CA THR A 192 -3.61 -1.78 -24.89
C THR A 192 -2.66 -2.29 -25.98
N PRO A 193 -1.35 -2.35 -25.70
CA PRO A 193 -0.38 -3.05 -26.54
C PRO A 193 -0.64 -4.57 -26.69
N SER A 194 -1.46 -5.17 -25.81
CA SER A 194 -1.95 -6.56 -25.93
C SER A 194 -3.16 -6.70 -26.86
N GLN A 195 -3.69 -5.61 -27.44
CA GLN A 195 -4.95 -5.56 -28.20
C GLN A 195 -6.19 -5.89 -27.35
N GLU A 196 -6.24 -5.37 -26.13
CA GLU A 196 -7.36 -5.42 -25.19
C GLU A 196 -7.87 -3.98 -24.89
N GLY A 197 -9.09 -3.83 -24.40
CA GLY A 197 -9.81 -2.56 -24.23
C GLY A 197 -9.90 -2.11 -22.79
N GLU A 198 -8.75 -1.97 -22.12
CA GLU A 198 -8.59 -1.77 -20.68
C GLU A 198 -7.39 -0.87 -20.34
N PHE A 199 -7.12 -0.59 -19.06
CA PHE A 199 -5.82 -0.02 -18.68
C PHE A 199 -4.70 -1.09 -18.82
N PRO A 200 -3.50 -0.73 -19.30
CA PRO A 200 -2.35 -1.62 -19.25
C PRO A 200 -1.98 -2.01 -17.81
N SER A 201 -1.58 -3.27 -17.62
CA SER A 201 -1.18 -3.84 -16.32
C SER A 201 0.31 -4.22 -16.23
N VAL A 202 1.09 -3.95 -17.28
CA VAL A 202 2.52 -4.29 -17.39
C VAL A 202 3.37 -3.12 -17.92
N LEU A 203 4.64 -3.10 -17.51
CA LEU A 203 5.69 -2.21 -18.00
C LEU A 203 6.86 -3.06 -18.50
N ILE A 204 7.42 -2.76 -19.67
CA ILE A 204 8.64 -3.42 -20.14
C ILE A 204 9.87 -2.70 -19.56
N THR A 205 10.69 -3.43 -18.80
CA THR A 205 11.97 -2.97 -18.25
C THR A 205 13.04 -4.01 -18.56
N ASP A 206 14.17 -3.58 -19.15
CA ASP A 206 15.29 -4.45 -19.56
C ASP A 206 14.87 -5.70 -20.38
N GLY A 207 13.85 -5.52 -21.24
CA GLY A 207 13.31 -6.59 -22.09
C GLY A 207 12.40 -7.59 -21.36
N LYS A 208 12.00 -7.32 -20.11
CA LYS A 208 11.07 -8.13 -19.32
C LYS A 208 9.81 -7.34 -19.02
N GLU A 209 8.66 -8.01 -19.05
CA GLU A 209 7.44 -7.46 -18.49
C GLU A 209 7.46 -7.59 -16.96
N ILE A 210 7.14 -6.48 -16.29
CA ILE A 210 6.88 -6.43 -14.85
C ILE A 210 5.49 -5.84 -14.60
N PRO A 211 4.79 -6.21 -13.51
CA PRO A 211 3.52 -5.59 -13.15
C PRO A 211 3.62 -4.06 -13.05
N ALA A 212 2.55 -3.38 -13.45
CA ALA A 212 2.45 -1.94 -13.44
C ALA A 212 1.02 -1.47 -13.22
N VAL A 213 0.86 -0.17 -12.98
CA VAL A 213 -0.43 0.53 -13.01
C VAL A 213 -0.28 1.78 -13.85
N TYR A 214 -1.29 2.03 -14.70
CA TYR A 214 -1.49 3.26 -15.46
C TYR A 214 -2.90 3.80 -15.14
N ASP A 215 -3.20 5.09 -15.28
CA ASP A 215 -2.37 6.17 -15.79
C ASP A 215 -2.09 7.21 -14.67
N TYR A 216 -0.81 7.58 -14.52
CA TYR A 216 -0.30 8.61 -13.60
C TYR A 216 0.18 9.87 -14.35
N SER A 217 -0.33 10.11 -15.55
CA SER A 217 -0.18 11.37 -16.28
C SER A 217 -0.61 12.57 -15.43
N GLU A 218 -0.03 13.75 -15.70
CA GLU A 218 -0.30 14.96 -14.91
C GLU A 218 -1.79 15.32 -14.90
N SER A 219 -2.50 15.11 -16.02
CA SER A 219 -3.94 15.34 -16.15
C SER A 219 -4.76 14.36 -15.30
N MET A 220 -4.43 13.08 -15.28
CA MET A 220 -5.06 12.09 -14.39
C MET A 220 -4.84 12.42 -12.90
N VAL A 221 -3.63 12.80 -12.51
CA VAL A 221 -3.33 13.17 -11.11
C VAL A 221 -4.05 14.47 -10.73
N LYS A 222 -4.08 15.48 -11.60
CA LYS A 222 -4.78 16.75 -11.33
C LYS A 222 -6.30 16.60 -11.32
N GLY A 223 -6.84 15.77 -12.21
CA GLY A 223 -8.26 15.40 -12.22
C GLY A 223 -8.66 14.66 -10.94
N PHE A 224 -7.82 13.74 -10.46
CA PHE A 224 -8.00 13.05 -9.18
C PHE A 224 -8.00 14.02 -7.99
N GLN A 225 -7.03 14.95 -7.91
CA GLN A 225 -6.98 15.97 -6.86
C GLN A 225 -8.24 16.87 -6.84
N ALA A 226 -8.74 17.28 -8.01
CA ALA A 226 -9.97 18.06 -8.14
C ALA A 226 -11.24 17.23 -7.76
N TRP A 227 -11.24 15.93 -8.08
CA TRP A 227 -12.31 15.01 -7.72
C TRP A 227 -12.33 14.72 -6.20
N LEU A 228 -11.18 14.48 -5.56
CA LEU A 228 -11.06 14.35 -4.11
C LEU A 228 -11.62 15.59 -3.40
N LYS A 229 -11.21 16.79 -3.83
CA LYS A 229 -11.71 18.07 -3.32
C LYS A 229 -13.24 18.19 -3.40
N SER A 230 -13.82 17.68 -4.48
CA SER A 230 -15.27 17.74 -4.73
C SER A 230 -16.07 16.77 -3.84
N ASN A 231 -15.52 15.59 -3.53
CA ASN A 231 -16.19 14.59 -2.69
C ASN A 231 -15.98 14.85 -1.18
N TYR A 232 -14.74 15.08 -0.74
CA TYR A 232 -14.41 15.27 0.68
C TYR A 232 -14.73 16.67 1.23
N LYS A 233 -14.66 17.70 0.37
CA LYS A 233 -14.86 19.14 0.67
C LYS A 233 -13.79 19.78 1.57
N LYS A 234 -13.47 19.13 2.70
CA LYS A 234 -12.41 19.49 3.65
C LYS A 234 -11.18 18.60 3.49
N ILE A 235 -9.98 19.15 3.65
CA ILE A 235 -8.74 18.36 3.60
C ILE A 235 -8.54 17.58 4.91
N GLU A 236 -9.08 18.10 6.00
CA GLU A 236 -9.19 17.52 7.33
C GLU A 236 -9.93 16.17 7.28
N ARG A 237 -11.07 16.12 6.58
CA ARG A 237 -11.87 14.90 6.36
C ARG A 237 -11.14 13.83 5.54
N LEU A 238 -10.42 14.25 4.50
CA LEU A 238 -9.56 13.34 3.73
C LEU A 238 -8.42 12.81 4.61
N ASN A 239 -7.76 13.69 5.36
CA ASN A 239 -6.67 13.33 6.27
C ASN A 239 -7.11 12.34 7.35
N PHE A 240 -8.28 12.53 7.95
CA PHE A 240 -8.88 11.60 8.89
C PHE A 240 -9.12 10.21 8.25
N LEU A 241 -9.79 10.16 7.10
CA LEU A 241 -10.13 8.90 6.43
C LEU A 241 -8.96 8.20 5.73
N TRP A 242 -7.90 8.92 5.36
CA TRP A 242 -6.70 8.34 4.72
C TRP A 242 -5.57 8.05 5.73
N GLY A 243 -5.64 8.57 6.96
CA GLY A 243 -4.53 8.52 7.92
C GLY A 243 -3.33 9.38 7.48
N THR A 244 -3.58 10.61 7.02
CA THR A 244 -2.57 11.51 6.44
C THR A 244 -2.61 12.93 7.04
N ALA A 245 -1.68 13.80 6.64
CA ALA A 245 -1.58 15.19 7.13
C ALA A 245 -1.30 16.21 6.01
N TYR A 246 -1.96 16.08 4.85
CA TYR A 246 -1.81 16.99 3.73
C TYR A 246 -2.36 18.39 4.05
N LYS A 247 -1.66 19.44 3.58
CA LYS A 247 -2.05 20.84 3.79
C LYS A 247 -3.11 21.32 2.79
N SER A 248 -3.28 20.62 1.68
CA SER A 248 -4.29 20.91 0.64
C SER A 248 -4.50 19.68 -0.25
N PHE A 249 -5.60 19.65 -1.01
CA PHE A 249 -5.86 18.61 -1.99
C PHE A 249 -4.80 18.57 -3.12
N ASP A 250 -4.18 19.70 -3.46
CA ASP A 250 -3.06 19.76 -4.41
C ASP A 250 -1.79 19.05 -3.91
N ASN A 251 -1.73 18.70 -2.62
CA ASN A 251 -0.65 17.92 -2.02
C ASN A 251 -0.99 16.44 -1.82
N ALA A 252 -2.24 16.01 -2.03
CA ALA A 252 -2.62 14.60 -1.99
C ALA A 252 -2.14 13.90 -3.28
N PRO A 253 -1.25 12.90 -3.22
CA PRO A 253 -0.77 12.20 -4.41
C PRO A 253 -1.81 11.20 -4.92
N ALA A 254 -1.69 10.78 -6.18
CA ALA A 254 -2.27 9.53 -6.62
C ALA A 254 -1.53 8.36 -5.92
N PRO A 255 -2.21 7.49 -5.16
CA PRO A 255 -1.60 6.36 -4.48
C PRO A 255 -0.82 5.44 -5.42
N SER A 256 0.40 5.06 -5.01
CA SER A 256 1.29 4.20 -5.78
C SER A 256 2.08 3.31 -4.83
N THR A 257 2.22 2.03 -5.18
CA THR A 257 3.12 1.08 -4.51
C THR A 257 4.05 0.49 -5.57
N PRO A 258 5.18 1.16 -5.92
CA PRO A 258 5.98 0.82 -7.10
C PRO A 258 6.49 -0.63 -7.16
N TRP A 259 6.69 -1.25 -5.99
CA TRP A 259 7.21 -2.61 -5.79
C TRP A 259 6.12 -3.70 -5.80
N GLU A 260 4.87 -3.34 -5.53
CA GLU A 260 3.71 -4.24 -5.44
C GLU A 260 2.48 -3.52 -6.04
N PRO A 261 2.41 -3.32 -7.36
CA PRO A 261 1.55 -2.29 -7.95
C PRO A 261 0.06 -2.50 -7.75
N THR A 262 -0.40 -3.75 -7.64
CA THR A 262 -1.79 -4.12 -7.31
C THR A 262 -2.23 -3.61 -5.93
N SER A 263 -1.28 -3.43 -4.99
CA SER A 263 -1.54 -2.87 -3.65
C SER A 263 -1.75 -1.34 -3.64
N SER A 264 -1.54 -0.65 -4.76
CA SER A 264 -1.88 0.78 -4.91
C SER A 264 -3.38 1.08 -4.73
N PHE A 265 -4.23 0.04 -4.76
CA PHE A 265 -5.70 0.15 -4.66
C PHE A 265 -6.29 -0.31 -3.33
N LYS A 266 -5.45 -0.76 -2.39
CA LYS A 266 -5.88 -1.20 -1.05
C LYS A 266 -6.19 -0.02 -0.14
N GLN A 267 -6.98 -0.27 0.91
CA GLN A 267 -7.42 0.72 1.90
C GLN A 267 -8.24 1.90 1.30
N ARG A 268 -8.68 2.87 2.11
CA ARG A 268 -9.54 3.98 1.63
C ARG A 268 -8.90 4.78 0.50
N TYR A 269 -7.63 5.18 0.65
CA TYR A 269 -6.93 5.99 -0.35
C TYR A 269 -6.83 5.28 -1.70
N GLY A 270 -6.56 3.97 -1.71
CA GLY A 270 -6.42 3.19 -2.93
C GLY A 270 -7.75 2.90 -3.62
N LYS A 271 -8.84 2.78 -2.84
CA LYS A 271 -10.20 2.68 -3.38
C LYS A 271 -10.65 3.97 -4.04
N ASP A 272 -10.37 5.12 -3.42
CA ASP A 272 -10.62 6.42 -4.04
C ASP A 272 -9.93 6.53 -5.41
N TRP A 273 -8.68 6.07 -5.52
CA TRP A 273 -7.93 6.02 -6.78
C TRP A 273 -8.50 5.00 -7.78
N TYR A 274 -8.90 3.81 -7.32
CA TYR A 274 -9.60 2.82 -8.15
C TYR A 274 -10.90 3.40 -8.72
N ILE A 275 -11.74 4.03 -7.88
CA ILE A 275 -13.02 4.62 -8.28
C ILE A 275 -12.81 5.74 -9.30
N TYR A 276 -11.83 6.63 -9.08
CA TYR A 276 -11.54 7.70 -10.03
C TYR A 276 -11.11 7.15 -11.41
N ARG A 277 -10.16 6.20 -11.43
CA ARG A 277 -9.73 5.53 -12.67
C ARG A 277 -10.90 4.82 -13.36
N HIS A 278 -11.74 4.14 -12.60
CA HIS A 278 -12.96 3.46 -13.09
C HIS A 278 -13.92 4.44 -13.75
N LEU A 279 -14.16 5.62 -13.16
CA LEU A 279 -15.06 6.64 -13.70
C LEU A 279 -14.52 7.24 -15.02
N VAL A 280 -13.21 7.53 -15.10
CA VAL A 280 -12.57 8.01 -16.34
C VAL A 280 -12.65 6.94 -17.43
N PHE A 281 -12.31 5.69 -17.10
CA PHE A 281 -12.35 4.56 -18.04
C PHE A 281 -13.78 4.27 -18.53
N LYS A 282 -14.78 4.26 -17.64
CA LYS A 282 -16.21 4.15 -18.02
C LYS A 282 -16.59 5.22 -19.03
N ASN A 283 -16.25 6.49 -18.77
CA ASN A 283 -16.55 7.59 -19.69
C ASN A 283 -15.89 7.42 -21.07
N TYR A 284 -14.69 6.84 -21.14
CA TYR A 284 -14.06 6.46 -22.40
C TYR A 284 -14.77 5.28 -23.09
N THR A 285 -15.07 4.19 -22.38
CA THR A 285 -15.76 3.02 -22.93
C THR A 285 -17.15 3.38 -23.47
N GLU A 286 -17.91 4.20 -22.74
CA GLU A 286 -19.22 4.68 -23.18
C GLU A 286 -19.14 5.56 -24.43
N GLN A 287 -18.07 6.34 -24.60
CA GLN A 287 -17.82 7.09 -25.83
C GLN A 287 -17.49 6.18 -27.02
N MET A 288 -16.72 5.10 -26.82
CA MET A 288 -16.48 4.11 -27.88
C MET A 288 -17.76 3.38 -28.28
N ILE A 289 -18.59 2.99 -27.32
CA ILE A 289 -19.93 2.42 -27.57
C ILE A 289 -20.78 3.42 -28.36
N ALA A 290 -20.86 4.68 -27.92
CA ALA A 290 -21.60 5.73 -28.61
C ALA A 290 -21.07 6.01 -30.02
N ALA A 291 -19.76 5.87 -30.26
CA ALA A 291 -19.16 6.02 -31.57
C ALA A 291 -19.71 4.97 -32.55
N VAL A 292 -19.65 3.69 -32.19
CA VAL A 292 -20.21 2.57 -32.99
C VAL A 292 -21.72 2.75 -33.19
N LYS A 293 -22.47 2.94 -32.09
CA LYS A 293 -23.94 3.08 -32.10
C LYS A 293 -24.44 4.29 -32.89
N SER A 294 -23.61 5.33 -33.09
CA SER A 294 -23.97 6.50 -33.91
C SER A 294 -23.93 6.25 -35.43
N ILE A 295 -23.26 5.18 -35.87
CA ILE A 295 -23.28 4.73 -37.27
C ILE A 295 -24.45 3.78 -37.53
N ASP A 296 -24.75 2.92 -36.56
CA ASP A 296 -25.93 2.06 -36.55
C ASP A 296 -26.24 1.57 -35.11
N PRO A 297 -27.46 1.76 -34.57
CA PRO A 297 -27.76 1.38 -33.20
C PRO A 297 -27.86 -0.14 -32.97
N ASP A 298 -28.12 -0.91 -34.02
CA ASP A 298 -28.33 -2.36 -33.91
C ASP A 298 -27.01 -3.16 -33.90
N ILE A 299 -25.92 -2.58 -34.40
CA ILE A 299 -24.57 -3.17 -34.32
C ILE A 299 -24.22 -3.44 -32.85
N LYS A 300 -23.91 -4.69 -32.52
CA LYS A 300 -23.55 -5.09 -31.15
C LYS A 300 -22.16 -4.58 -30.79
N PHE A 301 -22.01 -4.09 -29.56
CA PHE A 301 -20.69 -3.74 -28.99
C PHE A 301 -20.29 -4.77 -27.94
N VAL A 302 -19.09 -5.35 -28.04
CA VAL A 302 -18.52 -6.22 -27.01
C VAL A 302 -17.27 -5.57 -26.44
N SER A 303 -17.20 -5.46 -25.12
CA SER A 303 -15.98 -5.02 -24.45
C SER A 303 -14.97 -6.17 -24.41
N ASP A 304 -13.76 -5.91 -24.88
CA ASP A 304 -12.72 -6.91 -25.12
C ASP A 304 -11.63 -6.79 -24.06
N TYR A 305 -11.78 -7.51 -22.94
CA TYR A 305 -10.84 -7.42 -21.81
C TYR A 305 -9.83 -8.56 -21.81
N GLY A 306 -8.76 -8.38 -21.03
CA GLY A 306 -7.90 -9.46 -20.60
C GLY A 306 -8.60 -10.33 -19.57
N SER A 307 -9.01 -9.76 -18.42
CA SER A 307 -9.94 -10.45 -17.51
C SER A 307 -10.73 -9.44 -16.68
N ILE A 308 -11.72 -9.93 -15.95
CA ILE A 308 -12.60 -9.16 -15.04
C ILE A 308 -12.56 -9.67 -13.60
N PHE A 309 -11.75 -10.69 -13.31
CA PHE A 309 -11.72 -11.38 -12.01
C PHE A 309 -10.34 -11.81 -11.51
N ASP A 310 -9.30 -11.80 -12.36
CA ASP A 310 -7.93 -12.18 -11.99
C ASP A 310 -7.20 -11.10 -11.18
N GLU A 311 -5.96 -11.36 -10.77
CA GLU A 311 -5.19 -10.42 -9.95
C GLU A 311 -4.89 -9.11 -10.71
N ALA A 312 -4.55 -9.20 -12.00
CA ALA A 312 -4.26 -8.04 -12.83
C ALA A 312 -5.51 -7.18 -13.13
N SER A 313 -6.73 -7.72 -12.98
CA SER A 313 -7.99 -7.01 -13.22
C SER A 313 -8.16 -5.75 -12.37
N VAL A 314 -7.51 -5.66 -11.19
CA VAL A 314 -7.48 -4.42 -10.40
C VAL A 314 -6.66 -3.32 -11.10
N SER A 315 -5.50 -3.67 -11.65
CA SER A 315 -4.64 -2.77 -12.45
C SER A 315 -5.29 -2.44 -13.80
N ARG A 316 -5.99 -3.38 -14.42
CA ARG A 316 -6.77 -3.16 -15.66
C ARG A 316 -7.97 -2.23 -15.46
N GLY A 317 -8.46 -2.10 -14.22
CA GLY A 317 -9.66 -1.34 -13.87
C GLY A 317 -10.97 -2.07 -14.19
N THR A 318 -10.93 -3.39 -14.40
CA THR A 318 -12.02 -4.20 -14.97
C THR A 318 -12.88 -4.93 -13.93
N LEU A 319 -12.53 -4.89 -12.64
CA LEU A 319 -13.31 -5.56 -11.57
C LEU A 319 -14.75 -5.03 -11.45
N GLY A 320 -14.96 -3.74 -11.76
CA GLY A 320 -16.29 -3.12 -11.85
C GLY A 320 -16.98 -3.38 -13.20
N PHE A 321 -16.84 -4.59 -13.75
CA PHE A 321 -17.27 -4.88 -15.11
C PHE A 321 -18.76 -4.60 -15.35
N ARG A 322 -19.62 -4.78 -14.35
CA ARG A 322 -21.07 -4.52 -14.52
C ARG A 322 -21.32 -3.03 -14.76
N SER A 323 -20.70 -2.15 -13.98
CA SER A 323 -20.79 -0.69 -14.16
C SER A 323 -20.16 -0.22 -15.48
N LEU A 324 -19.05 -0.82 -15.92
CA LEU A 324 -18.45 -0.52 -17.23
C LEU A 324 -19.36 -0.93 -18.40
N ASN A 325 -20.12 -2.01 -18.25
CA ASN A 325 -20.77 -2.69 -19.37
C ASN A 325 -22.28 -2.46 -19.50
N GLU A 326 -22.88 -1.58 -18.69
CA GLU A 326 -24.30 -1.18 -18.76
C GLU A 326 -24.79 -0.89 -20.19
N LYS A 327 -23.95 -0.20 -20.99
CA LYS A 327 -24.24 0.20 -22.38
C LYS A 327 -23.67 -0.74 -23.45
N SER A 328 -22.79 -1.68 -23.08
CA SER A 328 -22.30 -2.73 -23.99
C SER A 328 -23.39 -3.76 -24.28
N ASP A 329 -23.21 -4.59 -25.31
CA ASP A 329 -24.04 -5.77 -25.60
C ASP A 329 -23.34 -7.10 -25.23
N GLY A 330 -22.12 -7.07 -24.69
CA GLY A 330 -21.39 -8.26 -24.29
C GLY A 330 -19.99 -8.00 -23.71
N ILE A 331 -19.39 -9.05 -23.16
CA ILE A 331 -18.00 -9.08 -22.67
C ILE A 331 -17.27 -10.27 -23.30
N LYS A 332 -16.03 -10.01 -23.73
CA LYS A 332 -15.00 -11.02 -23.99
C LYS A 332 -13.92 -10.94 -22.91
N VAL A 333 -13.42 -12.09 -22.46
CA VAL A 333 -12.24 -12.25 -21.59
C VAL A 333 -11.19 -13.18 -22.22
N ASN A 334 -10.02 -13.26 -21.62
CA ASN A 334 -8.84 -14.00 -22.05
C ASN A 334 -8.24 -14.70 -20.81
N ASP A 335 -8.73 -15.91 -20.53
CA ASP A 335 -8.26 -16.71 -19.39
C ASP A 335 -7.26 -17.77 -19.83
N ALA A 336 -6.16 -17.93 -19.10
CA ALA A 336 -5.11 -18.86 -19.46
C ALA A 336 -5.61 -20.32 -19.50
N LEU A 337 -5.24 -21.03 -20.59
CA LEU A 337 -5.58 -22.42 -20.93
C LEU A 337 -5.51 -23.43 -19.77
N VAL A 338 -4.60 -23.20 -18.81
CA VAL A 338 -4.38 -24.04 -17.64
C VAL A 338 -4.18 -23.14 -16.43
N GLY A 339 -4.83 -23.50 -15.31
CA GLY A 339 -4.85 -22.72 -14.06
C GLY A 339 -6.23 -22.12 -13.76
N TYR A 340 -7.05 -21.88 -14.80
CA TYR A 340 -8.42 -21.39 -14.66
C TYR A 340 -9.47 -22.48 -14.93
N ASP A 341 -10.68 -22.23 -14.41
CA ASP A 341 -11.89 -22.94 -14.78
C ASP A 341 -12.74 -22.02 -15.66
N HIS A 342 -12.96 -22.42 -16.91
CA HIS A 342 -13.69 -21.57 -17.85
C HIS A 342 -15.21 -21.60 -17.63
N ARG A 343 -15.74 -22.52 -16.80
CA ARG A 343 -17.12 -22.47 -16.32
C ARG A 343 -17.34 -21.25 -15.41
N TRP A 344 -16.38 -20.98 -14.51
CA TRP A 344 -16.39 -19.78 -13.66
C TRP A 344 -16.40 -18.50 -14.51
N SER A 345 -15.58 -18.44 -15.56
CA SER A 345 -15.50 -17.29 -16.47
C SER A 345 -16.82 -16.97 -17.17
N VAL A 346 -17.60 -17.99 -17.53
CA VAL A 346 -18.94 -17.81 -18.12
C VAL A 346 -19.98 -17.46 -17.06
N ASP A 347 -19.97 -18.15 -15.91
CA ASP A 347 -20.88 -17.89 -14.79
C ASP A 347 -20.77 -16.44 -14.31
N ILE A 348 -19.56 -15.90 -14.12
CA ILE A 348 -19.36 -14.54 -13.59
C ILE A 348 -19.82 -13.46 -14.57
N ILE A 349 -19.64 -13.66 -15.88
CA ILE A 349 -20.19 -12.76 -16.91
C ILE A 349 -21.72 -12.88 -16.96
N LYS A 350 -22.28 -14.09 -17.04
CA LYS A 350 -23.72 -14.28 -17.28
C LYS A 350 -24.60 -14.05 -16.04
N SER A 351 -24.09 -14.21 -14.82
CA SER A 351 -24.91 -14.10 -13.60
C SER A 351 -25.55 -12.74 -13.35
N THR A 352 -24.90 -11.65 -13.76
CA THR A 352 -25.44 -10.28 -13.62
C THR A 352 -25.83 -9.61 -14.94
N SER A 353 -25.79 -10.36 -16.05
CA SER A 353 -26.00 -9.82 -17.39
C SER A 353 -27.47 -9.87 -17.84
N ARG A 354 -27.81 -9.03 -18.82
CA ARG A 354 -29.14 -9.03 -19.45
C ARG A 354 -29.32 -10.22 -20.41
N ALA A 355 -30.58 -10.53 -20.74
CA ALA A 355 -30.88 -11.53 -21.77
C ALA A 355 -30.24 -11.13 -23.12
N GLY A 356 -29.68 -12.10 -23.85
CA GLY A 356 -28.98 -11.87 -25.11
C GLY A 356 -27.62 -11.15 -25.01
N PHE A 357 -27.02 -11.07 -23.81
CA PHE A 357 -25.69 -10.48 -23.61
C PHE A 357 -24.58 -11.44 -24.07
N ILE A 358 -23.78 -11.02 -25.05
CA ILE A 358 -22.75 -11.87 -25.67
C ILE A 358 -21.65 -12.17 -24.65
N THR A 359 -21.40 -13.46 -24.41
CA THR A 359 -20.30 -13.94 -23.57
C THR A 359 -19.28 -14.67 -24.43
N ALA A 360 -18.02 -14.24 -24.38
CA ALA A 360 -16.94 -14.78 -25.19
C ALA A 360 -15.65 -14.99 -24.39
N ASN A 361 -14.83 -15.96 -24.81
CA ASN A 361 -13.52 -16.22 -24.22
C ASN A 361 -12.45 -16.46 -25.30
N GLU A 362 -11.21 -16.08 -25.01
CA GLU A 362 -10.05 -16.17 -25.90
C GLU A 362 -9.21 -17.42 -25.59
N LEU A 363 -8.75 -18.13 -26.62
CA LEU A 363 -7.97 -19.36 -26.50
C LEU A 363 -6.66 -19.21 -27.27
N PHE A 364 -5.54 -19.23 -26.54
CA PHE A 364 -4.20 -19.24 -27.13
C PHE A 364 -3.78 -20.66 -27.54
N VAL A 365 -3.38 -20.84 -28.80
CA VAL A 365 -2.79 -22.10 -29.26
C VAL A 365 -1.36 -22.21 -28.76
N ASN A 366 -1.11 -23.09 -27.80
CA ASN A 366 0.15 -23.23 -27.10
C ASN A 366 0.79 -24.61 -27.36
N SER A 367 2.04 -24.63 -27.83
CA SER A 367 2.75 -25.86 -28.21
C SER A 367 3.16 -26.75 -27.02
N PHE A 368 3.19 -26.23 -25.80
CA PHE A 368 3.53 -27.00 -24.58
C PHE A 368 2.39 -27.88 -24.07
N PHE A 369 1.13 -27.55 -24.39
CA PHE A 369 -0.06 -28.27 -23.88
C PHE A 369 -0.71 -29.14 -24.97
N ASP A 370 -1.27 -30.28 -24.58
CA ASP A 370 -1.83 -31.25 -25.53
C ASP A 370 -3.16 -30.80 -26.16
N SER A 371 -3.70 -31.59 -27.09
CA SER A 371 -5.01 -31.29 -27.70
C SER A 371 -6.17 -31.34 -26.70
N ASN A 372 -6.04 -32.09 -25.60
CA ASN A 372 -7.11 -32.25 -24.61
C ASN A 372 -7.26 -31.00 -23.73
N ALA A 373 -6.16 -30.31 -23.38
CA ALA A 373 -6.20 -29.03 -22.65
C ALA A 373 -6.96 -27.95 -23.44
N HIS A 374 -6.67 -27.82 -24.74
CA HIS A 374 -7.37 -26.87 -25.62
C HIS A 374 -8.83 -27.27 -25.85
N LEU A 375 -9.12 -28.56 -26.04
CA LEU A 375 -10.51 -29.04 -26.14
C LEU A 375 -11.29 -28.81 -24.83
N LYS A 376 -10.66 -28.98 -23.66
CA LYS A 376 -11.25 -28.69 -22.34
C LYS A 376 -11.72 -27.24 -22.25
N GLN A 377 -10.88 -26.26 -22.59
CA GLN A 377 -11.28 -24.85 -22.57
C GLN A 377 -12.47 -24.57 -23.49
N ILE A 378 -12.50 -25.13 -24.71
CA ILE A 378 -13.61 -24.93 -25.65
C ILE A 378 -14.90 -25.57 -25.11
N ASN A 379 -14.81 -26.82 -24.63
CA ASN A 379 -15.94 -27.54 -24.04
C ASN A 379 -16.50 -26.79 -22.83
N GLU A 380 -15.66 -26.39 -21.88
CA GLU A 380 -16.10 -25.73 -20.64
C GLU A 380 -16.80 -24.39 -20.89
N ASN A 381 -16.30 -23.59 -21.83
CA ASN A 381 -16.99 -22.37 -22.25
C ASN A 381 -18.35 -22.70 -22.88
N PHE A 382 -18.42 -23.67 -23.80
CA PHE A 382 -19.67 -23.97 -24.50
C PHE A 382 -20.70 -24.74 -23.63
N ASP A 383 -20.30 -25.71 -22.81
CA ASP A 383 -21.15 -26.37 -21.81
C ASP A 383 -21.84 -25.34 -20.92
N GLN A 384 -21.09 -24.38 -20.40
CA GLN A 384 -21.61 -23.31 -19.54
C GLN A 384 -22.41 -22.22 -20.31
N GLY A 385 -22.46 -22.30 -21.64
CA GLY A 385 -23.31 -21.46 -22.47
C GLY A 385 -22.66 -20.19 -23.03
N ALA A 386 -21.33 -20.12 -23.16
CA ALA A 386 -20.68 -19.07 -23.94
C ALA A 386 -21.19 -19.04 -25.39
N ASN A 387 -21.33 -17.84 -25.94
CA ASN A 387 -21.77 -17.63 -27.31
C ASN A 387 -20.60 -17.83 -28.29
N ILE A 388 -19.38 -17.46 -27.88
CA ILE A 388 -18.19 -17.43 -28.76
C ILE A 388 -16.95 -17.97 -28.02
N VAL A 389 -16.17 -18.81 -28.68
CA VAL A 389 -14.77 -19.08 -28.30
C VAL A 389 -13.88 -18.63 -29.46
N ALA A 390 -12.97 -17.69 -29.19
CA ALA A 390 -12.13 -17.05 -30.20
C ALA A 390 -10.68 -17.54 -30.07
N VAL A 391 -10.17 -18.18 -31.11
CA VAL A 391 -8.90 -18.92 -31.08
C VAL A 391 -7.81 -18.10 -31.76
N VAL A 392 -6.78 -17.73 -31.01
CA VAL A 392 -5.68 -16.84 -31.45
C VAL A 392 -4.70 -17.60 -32.33
N ILE A 393 -4.67 -17.26 -33.63
CA ILE A 393 -3.82 -17.92 -34.63
C ILE A 393 -3.23 -16.87 -35.56
N SER A 394 -1.91 -16.68 -35.48
CA SER A 394 -1.15 -15.76 -36.33
C SER A 394 -0.27 -16.47 -37.37
N THR A 395 -0.09 -17.79 -37.29
CA THR A 395 0.75 -18.56 -38.22
C THR A 395 0.10 -19.86 -38.71
N THR A 396 0.56 -20.36 -39.85
CA THR A 396 0.17 -21.67 -40.41
C THR A 396 0.44 -22.81 -39.44
N ASP A 397 1.54 -22.73 -38.71
CA ASP A 397 2.03 -23.79 -37.84
C ASP A 397 1.19 -23.87 -36.55
N GLN A 398 0.72 -22.72 -36.06
CA GLN A 398 -0.31 -22.67 -35.01
C GLN A 398 -1.61 -23.33 -35.49
N LEU A 399 -2.05 -23.06 -36.73
CA LEU A 399 -3.28 -23.65 -37.26
C LEU A 399 -3.16 -25.17 -37.45
N ALA A 400 -2.02 -25.65 -37.97
CA ALA A 400 -1.73 -27.08 -38.11
C ALA A 400 -1.67 -27.80 -36.76
N ARG A 401 -1.15 -27.15 -35.70
CA ARG A 401 -1.21 -27.65 -34.32
C ARG A 401 -2.63 -27.67 -33.76
N ALA A 402 -3.47 -26.69 -34.15
CA ALA A 402 -4.83 -26.56 -33.63
C ALA A 402 -5.85 -27.49 -34.31
N GLU A 403 -5.61 -27.87 -35.58
CA GLU A 403 -6.56 -28.59 -36.44
C GLU A 403 -7.31 -29.73 -35.75
N ASN A 404 -6.61 -30.63 -35.04
CA ASN A 404 -7.23 -31.81 -34.42
C ASN A 404 -8.32 -31.44 -33.39
N PHE A 405 -8.00 -30.58 -32.42
CA PHE A 405 -8.98 -30.18 -31.41
C PHE A 405 -10.04 -29.22 -31.97
N LEU A 406 -9.70 -28.41 -32.99
CA LEU A 406 -10.66 -27.53 -33.64
C LEU A 406 -11.71 -28.32 -34.46
N ARG A 407 -11.30 -29.36 -35.20
CA ARG A 407 -12.24 -30.27 -35.89
C ARG A 407 -13.19 -30.95 -34.91
N GLN A 408 -12.64 -31.45 -33.79
CA GLN A 408 -13.41 -32.11 -32.74
C GLN A 408 -14.37 -31.15 -32.02
N ALA A 409 -13.92 -29.92 -31.71
CA ALA A 409 -14.77 -28.90 -31.13
C ALA A 409 -15.89 -28.46 -32.08
N ALA A 410 -15.55 -28.17 -33.34
CA ALA A 410 -16.52 -27.72 -34.34
C ALA A 410 -17.66 -28.73 -34.53
N SER A 411 -17.32 -30.00 -34.74
CA SER A 411 -18.28 -31.10 -34.92
C SER A 411 -19.05 -31.48 -33.64
N ASN A 412 -18.50 -31.21 -32.45
CA ASN A 412 -19.23 -31.41 -31.19
C ASN A 412 -20.18 -30.26 -30.85
N TRP A 413 -19.94 -29.03 -31.32
CA TRP A 413 -20.61 -27.84 -30.76
C TRP A 413 -21.41 -26.99 -31.72
N LEU A 414 -21.01 -26.83 -32.99
CA LEU A 414 -21.58 -25.76 -33.82
C LEU A 414 -23.01 -26.04 -34.28
N ASP A 415 -23.43 -27.31 -34.34
CA ASP A 415 -24.81 -27.72 -34.61
C ASP A 415 -25.68 -27.80 -33.34
N LYS A 416 -25.14 -27.48 -32.15
CA LYS A 416 -25.87 -27.53 -30.87
C LYS A 416 -26.26 -26.12 -30.40
N PRO A 417 -27.55 -25.86 -30.09
CA PRO A 417 -27.96 -24.58 -29.53
C PRO A 417 -27.31 -24.32 -28.16
N ILE A 418 -27.26 -23.05 -27.77
CA ILE A 418 -26.93 -22.64 -26.40
C ILE A 418 -28.11 -23.01 -25.47
N PRO A 419 -27.90 -23.78 -24.38
CA PRO A 419 -28.97 -24.12 -23.45
C PRO A 419 -29.35 -22.92 -22.57
N PRO A 420 -30.63 -22.78 -22.16
CA PRO A 420 -31.02 -21.82 -21.13
C PRO A 420 -30.30 -22.13 -19.82
N ILE A 421 -29.69 -21.11 -19.20
CA ILE A 421 -29.00 -21.28 -17.92
C ILE A 421 -30.02 -21.29 -16.78
N VAL A 422 -29.97 -22.31 -15.93
CA VAL A 422 -30.82 -22.48 -14.76
C VAL A 422 -29.93 -22.60 -13.52
N TYR A 423 -29.80 -21.49 -12.79
CA TYR A 423 -29.05 -21.45 -11.53
C TYR A 423 -29.85 -22.10 -10.39
N THR A 424 -29.24 -23.04 -9.66
CA THR A 424 -29.85 -23.72 -8.51
C THR A 424 -29.27 -23.31 -7.16
N ASP A 425 -28.13 -22.61 -7.16
CA ASP A 425 -27.47 -22.05 -5.97
C ASP A 425 -26.86 -20.67 -6.34
N SER A 426 -26.43 -19.89 -5.35
CA SER A 426 -25.81 -18.58 -5.57
C SER A 426 -24.71 -18.25 -4.55
N VAL A 427 -23.71 -17.50 -5.01
CA VAL A 427 -22.70 -16.84 -4.18
C VAL A 427 -22.76 -15.32 -4.39
N GLY A 428 -22.05 -14.54 -3.58
CA GLY A 428 -21.95 -13.10 -3.78
C GLY A 428 -20.70 -12.50 -3.15
N TYR A 429 -20.27 -11.37 -3.68
CA TYR A 429 -19.10 -10.63 -3.20
C TYR A 429 -19.25 -9.11 -3.41
N ARG A 430 -18.50 -8.33 -2.64
CA ARG A 430 -18.40 -6.87 -2.75
C ARG A 430 -17.21 -6.48 -3.65
N LEU A 431 -17.36 -5.44 -4.45
CA LEU A 431 -16.27 -4.88 -5.26
C LEU A 431 -15.13 -4.36 -4.37
N SER A 432 -15.47 -3.77 -3.22
CA SER A 432 -14.50 -3.35 -2.19
C SER A 432 -13.54 -4.47 -1.79
N ALA A 433 -14.07 -5.69 -1.56
CA ALA A 433 -13.30 -6.87 -1.22
C ALA A 433 -12.48 -7.42 -2.40
N ALA A 434 -13.00 -7.35 -3.64
CA ALA A 434 -12.27 -7.77 -4.84
C ALA A 434 -11.12 -6.81 -5.20
N VAL A 435 -11.27 -5.51 -4.91
CA VAL A 435 -10.18 -4.53 -5.00
C VAL A 435 -9.15 -4.78 -3.89
N GLU A 436 -9.59 -5.01 -2.65
CA GLU A 436 -8.68 -5.25 -1.51
C GLU A 436 -7.86 -6.54 -1.66
N LYS A 437 -8.48 -7.62 -2.18
CA LYS A 437 -7.87 -8.95 -2.31
C LYS A 437 -7.32 -9.21 -3.72
N SER A 438 -7.26 -8.18 -4.57
CA SER A 438 -6.76 -8.22 -5.95
C SER A 438 -7.37 -9.37 -6.77
N GLY A 439 -8.63 -9.19 -7.20
CA GLY A 439 -9.36 -10.16 -8.01
C GLY A 439 -10.51 -10.85 -7.28
N ALA A 440 -11.63 -11.07 -7.97
CA ALA A 440 -12.76 -11.82 -7.43
C ALA A 440 -12.41 -13.30 -7.16
N SER A 441 -11.42 -13.85 -7.88
CA SER A 441 -10.86 -15.18 -7.61
C SER A 441 -10.38 -15.35 -6.17
N ASN A 442 -9.73 -14.33 -5.61
CA ASN A 442 -9.23 -14.33 -4.24
C ASN A 442 -10.31 -14.06 -3.17
N VAL A 443 -11.57 -13.80 -3.59
CA VAL A 443 -12.70 -13.52 -2.68
C VAL A 443 -13.68 -14.69 -2.63
N ILE A 444 -14.10 -15.23 -3.78
CA ILE A 444 -15.32 -16.07 -3.85
C ILE A 444 -15.17 -17.35 -4.68
N TYR A 445 -14.12 -17.52 -5.49
CA TYR A 445 -13.97 -18.67 -6.39
C TYR A 445 -14.07 -20.03 -5.68
N ASN A 446 -13.42 -20.20 -4.52
CA ASN A 446 -13.46 -21.46 -3.76
C ASN A 446 -14.89 -21.84 -3.31
N GLU A 447 -15.69 -20.84 -2.96
CA GLU A 447 -17.07 -21.02 -2.46
C GLU A 447 -18.09 -21.14 -3.62
N TRP A 448 -17.75 -20.61 -4.81
CA TRP A 448 -18.40 -20.95 -6.09
C TRP A 448 -18.10 -22.41 -6.47
N ALA A 449 -16.83 -22.81 -6.54
CA ALA A 449 -16.39 -24.12 -7.00
C ALA A 449 -16.99 -25.25 -6.15
N LYS A 450 -17.03 -25.06 -4.82
CA LYS A 450 -17.69 -25.97 -3.87
C LYS A 450 -19.18 -26.23 -4.16
N ARG A 451 -19.88 -25.29 -4.80
CA ARG A 451 -21.27 -25.46 -5.27
C ARG A 451 -21.33 -26.04 -6.68
N ALA A 452 -20.55 -25.47 -7.60
CA ALA A 452 -20.51 -25.87 -9.00
C ALA A 452 -20.16 -27.36 -9.14
N TYR A 453 -19.24 -27.86 -8.30
CA TYR A 453 -18.80 -29.26 -8.23
C TYR A 453 -19.41 -30.03 -7.03
N ALA A 454 -20.60 -29.66 -6.55
CA ALA A 454 -21.32 -30.45 -5.55
C ALA A 454 -21.65 -31.87 -6.04
N ASP A 455 -21.83 -32.03 -7.36
CA ASP A 455 -21.60 -33.28 -8.09
C ASP A 455 -20.43 -33.07 -9.07
N PRO A 456 -19.22 -33.57 -8.78
CA PRO A 456 -18.06 -33.42 -9.66
C PRO A 456 -18.20 -34.08 -11.03
N ALA A 457 -19.13 -35.04 -11.20
CA ALA A 457 -19.38 -35.69 -12.48
C ALA A 457 -20.34 -34.88 -13.38
N ASN A 458 -21.16 -34.00 -12.80
CA ASN A 458 -22.13 -33.19 -13.55
C ASN A 458 -22.17 -31.73 -13.05
N PRO A 459 -21.09 -30.93 -13.20
CA PRO A 459 -21.03 -29.57 -12.66
C PRO A 459 -22.21 -28.68 -13.09
N LYS A 460 -22.58 -27.70 -12.25
CA LYS A 460 -23.76 -26.84 -12.42
C LYS A 460 -23.44 -25.33 -12.38
N PRO A 461 -24.16 -24.50 -13.15
CA PRO A 461 -24.09 -23.04 -13.03
C PRO A 461 -24.51 -22.54 -11.65
N VAL A 462 -23.73 -21.61 -11.10
CA VAL A 462 -23.97 -20.98 -9.80
C VAL A 462 -24.08 -19.48 -9.99
N LEU A 463 -25.16 -18.87 -9.49
CA LEU A 463 -25.42 -17.45 -9.69
C LEU A 463 -24.46 -16.60 -8.84
N ILE A 464 -23.54 -15.88 -9.48
CA ILE A 464 -22.57 -14.99 -8.84
C ILE A 464 -23.15 -13.57 -8.74
N ARG A 465 -23.34 -13.08 -7.52
CA ARG A 465 -23.85 -11.72 -7.24
C ARG A 465 -22.72 -10.74 -6.93
N LEU A 466 -22.35 -9.91 -7.90
CA LEU A 466 -21.46 -8.76 -7.69
C LEU A 466 -22.26 -7.56 -7.12
N ASN A 467 -21.85 -7.08 -5.96
CA ASN A 467 -22.25 -5.79 -5.40
C ASN A 467 -21.14 -4.75 -5.63
N GLU A 468 -21.38 -3.76 -6.50
CA GLU A 468 -20.42 -2.70 -6.84
C GLU A 468 -20.46 -1.55 -5.82
N ASP A 469 -20.25 -1.90 -4.55
CA ASP A 469 -20.38 -1.01 -3.39
C ASP A 469 -19.48 0.23 -3.44
N LEU A 470 -18.23 0.11 -3.92
CA LEU A 470 -17.34 1.25 -4.17
C LEU A 470 -17.90 2.30 -5.14
N LEU A 471 -18.82 1.89 -6.03
CA LEU A 471 -19.43 2.76 -7.05
C LEU A 471 -20.82 3.28 -6.62
N SER A 472 -21.28 2.88 -5.44
CA SER A 472 -22.52 3.35 -4.84
C SER A 472 -22.32 4.75 -4.22
N PRO A 473 -23.34 5.64 -4.27
CA PRO A 473 -23.34 6.88 -3.47
C PRO A 473 -23.12 6.63 -1.97
N ASP A 474 -23.44 5.42 -1.47
CA ASP A 474 -23.26 5.04 -0.08
C ASP A 474 -21.79 5.02 0.38
N TYR A 475 -20.83 4.78 -0.52
CA TYR A 475 -19.38 4.86 -0.21
C TYR A 475 -18.92 6.27 0.23
N TRP A 476 -19.71 7.30 -0.11
CA TRP A 476 -19.45 8.69 0.27
C TRP A 476 -20.19 9.13 1.53
N LYS A 477 -20.94 8.23 2.20
CA LYS A 477 -21.49 8.49 3.54
C LYS A 477 -20.37 8.70 4.56
N ASP A 478 -19.31 7.90 4.47
CA ASP A 478 -18.09 8.07 5.29
C ASP A 478 -17.44 9.43 5.06
N ALA A 479 -17.53 10.00 3.84
CA ALA A 479 -17.05 11.34 3.51
C ALA A 479 -18.06 12.47 3.82
N SER A 480 -19.04 12.20 4.69
CA SER A 480 -19.92 13.23 5.27
C SER A 480 -19.31 13.80 6.56
N ASN A 481 -19.92 14.85 7.12
CA ASN A 481 -19.43 15.49 8.34
C ASN A 481 -19.66 14.60 9.57
N TYR A 482 -18.59 14.30 10.32
CA TYR A 482 -18.71 13.61 11.60
C TYR A 482 -19.08 14.64 12.67
N ALA A 483 -20.33 14.58 13.15
CA ALA A 483 -20.73 15.44 14.26
C ALA A 483 -19.81 15.23 15.48
N PRO A 484 -19.46 16.30 16.23
CA PRO A 484 -18.66 16.25 17.43
C PRO A 484 -19.08 15.16 18.40
N TYR A 485 -18.12 14.68 19.18
CA TYR A 485 -18.36 13.76 20.28
C TYR A 485 -17.91 14.37 21.60
N VAL A 486 -18.48 13.89 22.71
CA VAL A 486 -18.07 14.29 24.05
C VAL A 486 -16.73 13.64 24.37
N PHE A 487 -15.63 14.37 24.14
CA PHE A 487 -14.27 13.90 24.41
C PHE A 487 -13.97 13.85 25.91
N ARG A 488 -14.51 14.79 26.68
CA ARG A 488 -14.41 14.82 28.13
C ARG A 488 -15.76 15.17 28.76
N PRO A 489 -16.50 14.17 29.27
CA PRO A 489 -17.73 14.41 30.04
C PRO A 489 -17.44 15.35 31.21
N VAL A 490 -18.28 16.37 31.38
CA VAL A 490 -18.13 17.34 32.48
C VAL A 490 -18.60 16.67 33.78
N PRO A 491 -17.74 16.52 34.80
CA PRO A 491 -18.16 15.93 36.07
C PRO A 491 -19.20 16.79 36.77
N MET A 492 -20.05 16.16 37.57
CA MET A 492 -20.94 16.86 38.48
C MET A 492 -20.16 17.84 39.36
N GLN A 493 -20.78 18.96 39.70
CA GLN A 493 -20.22 19.99 40.59
C GLN A 493 -21.03 20.00 41.88
N ILE A 494 -20.38 20.21 43.03
CA ILE A 494 -21.05 20.33 44.33
C ILE A 494 -20.67 21.69 44.94
N ILE A 495 -21.66 22.45 45.39
CA ILE A 495 -21.49 23.77 46.00
C ILE A 495 -22.42 23.96 47.18
N ALA A 496 -22.07 24.86 48.11
CA ALA A 496 -22.96 25.26 49.19
C ALA A 496 -23.94 26.35 48.74
N VAL A 497 -25.15 26.34 49.31
CA VAL A 497 -26.13 27.42 49.14
C VAL A 497 -25.56 28.79 49.57
N ASN A 498 -25.93 29.85 48.88
CA ASN A 498 -25.47 31.23 49.08
C ASN A 498 -23.96 31.49 48.90
N LYS A 499 -23.16 30.56 48.34
CA LYS A 499 -21.79 30.83 47.88
C LYS A 499 -21.78 31.34 46.44
N GLU A 500 -20.77 32.12 46.06
CA GLU A 500 -20.53 32.47 44.66
C GLU A 500 -19.93 31.25 43.93
N PHE A 501 -20.55 30.83 42.84
CA PHE A 501 -20.06 29.79 41.95
C PHE A 501 -19.44 30.41 40.70
N ILE A 502 -18.22 29.99 40.37
CA ILE A 502 -17.51 30.35 39.13
C ILE A 502 -16.85 29.08 38.61
N TYR A 503 -17.27 28.62 37.43
CA TYR A 503 -16.74 27.42 36.78
C TYR A 503 -16.43 27.71 35.32
N LYS A 504 -15.19 27.43 34.88
CA LYS A 504 -14.82 27.50 33.46
C LYS A 504 -15.12 26.15 32.82
N LEU A 505 -15.94 26.12 31.76
CA LEU A 505 -16.18 24.89 31.01
C LEU A 505 -14.87 24.42 30.34
N PRO A 506 -14.54 23.11 30.36
CA PRO A 506 -13.39 22.58 29.65
C PRO A 506 -13.51 22.85 28.14
N THR A 507 -12.49 23.47 27.55
CA THR A 507 -12.44 23.77 26.10
C THR A 507 -12.36 22.51 25.23
N ASP A 508 -12.02 21.39 25.86
CA ASP A 508 -11.90 20.04 25.35
C ASP A 508 -13.08 19.14 25.81
N THR A 509 -14.21 19.71 26.22
CA THR A 509 -15.45 18.95 26.48
C THR A 509 -15.90 18.17 25.24
N PHE A 510 -15.75 18.79 24.06
CA PHE A 510 -16.05 18.20 22.76
C PHE A 510 -14.77 18.09 21.92
N SER A 511 -14.73 17.07 21.07
CA SER A 511 -13.74 16.95 20.00
C SER A 511 -14.48 16.63 18.70
N ASP A 512 -13.79 16.92 17.62
CA ASP A 512 -14.18 16.79 16.22
C ASP A 512 -12.99 16.12 15.51
N VAL A 513 -13.27 15.27 14.53
CA VAL A 513 -12.26 14.45 13.82
C VAL A 513 -11.98 14.96 12.40
N ASP A 514 -12.90 15.72 11.81
CA ASP A 514 -12.84 16.21 10.43
C ASP A 514 -13.20 17.70 10.28
N GLY A 515 -13.45 18.40 11.39
CA GLY A 515 -13.73 19.84 11.49
C GLY A 515 -13.19 20.47 12.78
N THR A 516 -13.84 21.54 13.23
CA THR A 516 -13.50 22.23 14.50
C THR A 516 -14.73 22.73 15.25
N ILE A 517 -14.67 22.69 16.60
CA ILE A 517 -15.73 23.22 17.47
C ILE A 517 -15.74 24.76 17.44
N VAL A 518 -16.65 25.36 16.67
CA VAL A 518 -16.76 26.83 16.54
C VAL A 518 -17.75 27.48 17.50
N ARG A 519 -18.65 26.71 18.11
CA ARG A 519 -19.67 27.22 19.04
C ARG A 519 -19.91 26.30 20.21
N THR A 520 -19.97 26.86 21.42
CA THR A 520 -20.42 26.16 22.64
C THR A 520 -21.56 26.95 23.29
N GLU A 521 -22.73 26.33 23.38
CA GLU A 521 -23.96 26.89 23.98
C GLU A 521 -24.26 26.16 25.30
N VAL A 522 -24.84 26.87 26.28
CA VAL A 522 -25.29 26.25 27.55
C VAL A 522 -26.75 26.61 27.78
N THR A 523 -27.57 25.58 28.05
CA THR A 523 -29.01 25.70 28.27
C THR A 523 -29.43 24.92 29.53
N ALA A 524 -30.73 24.94 29.87
CA ALA A 524 -31.26 24.47 31.15
C ALA A 524 -30.65 25.15 32.40
N LEU A 525 -30.09 26.36 32.24
CA LEU A 525 -29.56 27.16 33.34
C LEU A 525 -30.68 27.51 34.35
N PRO A 526 -30.51 27.22 35.66
CA PRO A 526 -31.43 27.73 36.68
C PRO A 526 -31.31 29.24 36.80
N GLY A 527 -32.38 29.93 37.21
CA GLY A 527 -32.46 31.40 37.23
C GLY A 527 -31.47 32.15 38.14
N TRP A 528 -30.61 31.43 38.88
CA TRP A 528 -29.50 31.97 39.66
C TRP A 528 -28.13 31.91 38.96
N LEU A 529 -28.07 31.30 37.77
CA LEU A 529 -26.85 30.97 37.02
C LEU A 529 -26.88 31.57 35.61
N ARG A 530 -25.75 32.12 35.16
CA ARG A 530 -25.55 32.62 33.79
C ARG A 530 -24.27 32.05 33.16
N TYR A 531 -24.24 31.98 31.83
CA TYR A 531 -23.05 31.63 31.05
C TYR A 531 -22.52 32.87 30.32
N GLU A 532 -21.27 33.24 30.60
CA GLU A 532 -20.61 34.42 30.01
C GLU A 532 -19.09 34.16 29.86
N ALA A 533 -18.51 34.58 28.73
CA ALA A 533 -17.06 34.46 28.46
C ALA A 533 -16.44 33.06 28.73
N GLY A 534 -17.17 31.98 28.40
CA GLY A 534 -16.71 30.60 28.63
C GLY A 534 -16.82 30.13 30.09
N GLN A 535 -17.48 30.90 30.96
CA GLN A 535 -17.63 30.61 32.38
C GLN A 535 -19.10 30.61 32.81
N LEU A 536 -19.46 29.67 33.67
CA LEU A 536 -20.70 29.65 34.42
C LEU A 536 -20.50 30.40 35.73
N ARG A 537 -21.39 31.36 36.00
CA ARG A 537 -21.28 32.32 37.11
C ARG A 537 -22.65 32.51 37.75
N GLY A 538 -22.74 32.47 39.07
CA GLY A 538 -24.02 32.58 39.77
C GLY A 538 -23.96 32.31 41.27
N LYS A 539 -25.10 32.46 41.95
CA LYS A 539 -25.22 32.28 43.41
C LYS A 539 -26.52 31.54 43.77
N PRO A 540 -26.49 30.24 44.12
CA PRO A 540 -27.70 29.48 44.37
C PRO A 540 -28.41 29.94 45.66
N ALA A 541 -29.72 30.17 45.54
CA ALA A 541 -30.60 30.55 46.66
C ALA A 541 -31.48 29.39 47.17
N ALA A 542 -31.38 28.20 46.56
CA ALA A 542 -32.16 27.01 46.91
C ALA A 542 -31.31 25.73 46.79
N LEU A 543 -31.60 24.74 47.63
CA LEU A 543 -30.96 23.42 47.62
C LEU A 543 -31.47 22.57 46.44
N GLY A 544 -30.67 21.59 46.02
CA GLY A 544 -31.06 20.55 45.04
C GLY A 544 -30.09 20.36 43.88
N ASP A 545 -30.43 19.40 43.01
CA ASP A 545 -29.63 19.01 41.85
C ASP A 545 -30.15 19.70 40.57
N PHE A 546 -29.33 20.58 40.00
CA PHE A 546 -29.63 21.35 38.79
C PHE A 546 -28.88 20.75 37.59
N ARG A 547 -29.60 20.03 36.72
CA ARG A 547 -29.06 19.48 35.47
C ARG A 547 -28.92 20.57 34.41
N ILE A 548 -27.74 20.66 33.79
CA ILE A 548 -27.37 21.64 32.77
C ILE A 548 -27.00 20.90 31.48
N THR A 549 -27.41 21.47 30.33
CA THR A 549 -27.06 20.96 29.00
C THR A 549 -26.01 21.87 28.37
N VAL A 550 -24.89 21.29 27.92
CA VAL A 550 -23.85 21.97 27.13
C VAL A 550 -23.91 21.38 25.71
N ARG A 551 -23.93 22.22 24.68
CA ARG A 551 -23.93 21.81 23.27
C ARG A 551 -22.72 22.37 22.55
N GLY A 552 -21.88 21.50 22.01
CA GLY A 552 -20.83 21.86 21.04
C GLY A 552 -21.39 21.79 19.62
N THR A 553 -21.07 22.75 18.76
CA THR A 553 -21.33 22.71 17.30
C THR A 553 -20.03 22.82 16.53
N ASP A 554 -19.87 21.99 15.50
CA ASP A 554 -18.79 22.06 14.51
C ASP A 554 -19.00 23.19 13.48
N ASP A 555 -18.04 23.34 12.56
CA ASP A 555 -18.03 24.34 11.49
C ASP A 555 -18.87 24.00 10.24
N GLU A 556 -19.49 22.81 10.17
CA GLU A 556 -20.50 22.42 9.16
C GLU A 556 -21.94 22.31 9.74
N GLY A 557 -22.13 22.53 11.05
CA GLY A 557 -23.40 22.58 11.74
C GLY A 557 -23.83 21.31 12.49
N GLY A 558 -23.00 20.25 12.51
CA GLY A 558 -23.20 19.09 13.37
C GLY A 558 -22.97 19.43 14.84
N SER A 559 -23.50 18.62 15.76
CA SER A 559 -23.42 18.91 17.20
C SER A 559 -23.59 17.69 18.10
N ALA A 560 -23.03 17.78 19.30
CA ALA A 560 -23.31 16.87 20.41
C ALA A 560 -23.66 17.63 21.69
N GLU A 561 -24.33 16.93 22.59
CA GLU A 561 -24.74 17.43 23.90
C GLU A 561 -24.08 16.64 25.02
N ALA A 562 -23.36 17.36 25.88
CA ALA A 562 -22.89 16.88 27.17
C ALA A 562 -23.82 17.39 28.27
N PHE A 563 -24.03 16.58 29.30
CA PHE A 563 -24.81 16.97 30.47
C PHE A 563 -23.95 16.89 31.72
N PHE A 564 -24.20 17.78 32.67
CA PHE A 564 -23.69 17.67 34.02
C PHE A 564 -24.70 18.24 35.01
N THR A 565 -24.46 18.01 36.30
CA THR A 565 -25.34 18.47 37.38
C THR A 565 -24.57 19.35 38.33
N ILE A 566 -25.19 20.43 38.81
CA ILE A 566 -24.72 21.17 39.99
C ILE A 566 -25.61 20.80 41.16
N ARG A 567 -25.06 20.17 42.19
CA ARG A 567 -25.72 19.97 43.49
C ARG A 567 -25.48 21.17 44.39
N VAL A 568 -26.55 21.70 44.96
CA VAL A 568 -26.50 22.74 45.99
C VAL A 568 -26.82 22.12 47.34
N ASP A 569 -25.78 21.95 48.15
CA ASP A 569 -25.83 21.41 49.52
C ASP A 569 -26.02 22.53 50.57
N ALA A 570 -26.41 22.14 51.78
CA ALA A 570 -26.65 23.07 52.89
C ALA A 570 -25.35 23.63 53.51
N SER A 571 -24.21 23.01 53.25
CA SER A 571 -22.88 23.39 53.71
C SER A 571 -21.85 23.14 52.60
N GLU A 572 -20.60 23.55 52.81
CA GLU A 572 -19.52 23.14 51.91
C GLU A 572 -19.30 21.62 52.00
N ASN A 573 -19.02 21.02 50.85
CA ASN A 573 -18.82 19.59 50.66
C ASN A 573 -17.55 19.44 49.81
N THR A 574 -16.61 18.60 50.25
CA THR A 574 -15.28 18.45 49.63
C THR A 574 -15.19 17.27 48.66
N ASN A 575 -16.24 16.46 48.55
CA ASN A 575 -16.29 15.29 47.65
C ASN A 575 -16.14 15.69 46.19
N ARG A 576 -15.26 15.02 45.44
CA ARG A 576 -15.12 15.21 44.00
C ARG A 576 -15.87 14.09 43.27
N PRO A 577 -16.88 14.41 42.46
CA PRO A 577 -17.63 13.36 41.76
C PRO A 577 -16.75 12.59 40.76
N PRO A 578 -17.13 11.35 40.41
CA PRO A 578 -16.37 10.50 39.50
C PRO A 578 -16.03 11.13 38.13
N THR A 579 -15.08 10.52 37.44
CA THR A 579 -14.73 10.80 36.04
C THR A 579 -14.88 9.55 35.19
N VAL A 580 -15.14 9.73 33.89
CA VAL A 580 -15.11 8.65 32.90
C VAL A 580 -13.66 8.45 32.45
N ASP A 581 -13.15 7.22 32.50
CA ASP A 581 -11.76 6.84 32.15
C ASP A 581 -11.74 5.81 30.98
N SER A 582 -12.83 5.74 30.19
CA SER A 582 -12.94 4.90 28.98
C SER A 582 -14.00 5.43 28.00
N ASN A 583 -13.72 5.34 26.70
CA ASN A 583 -14.69 5.67 25.64
C ASN A 583 -15.66 4.50 25.41
N PHE A 584 -16.94 4.81 25.23
CA PHE A 584 -17.98 3.85 24.86
C PHE A 584 -18.36 4.05 23.39
N SER A 585 -17.89 3.15 22.51
CA SER A 585 -18.23 3.19 21.08
C SER A 585 -19.69 2.78 20.83
N ASN A 586 -20.30 3.37 19.80
CA ASN A 586 -21.59 2.91 19.29
C ASN A 586 -21.50 1.43 18.83
N GLN A 587 -22.60 0.70 18.93
CA GLN A 587 -22.68 -0.74 18.69
C GLN A 587 -23.56 -1.04 17.46
N LEU A 588 -23.16 -2.03 16.66
CA LEU A 588 -23.93 -2.55 15.54
C LEU A 588 -24.32 -4.01 15.82
N VAL A 589 -25.62 -4.33 15.72
CA VAL A 589 -26.17 -5.63 16.15
C VAL A 589 -27.10 -6.18 15.07
N ALA A 590 -27.06 -7.50 14.82
CA ALA A 590 -28.00 -8.14 13.91
C ALA A 590 -29.34 -8.44 14.59
N VAL A 591 -30.43 -8.22 13.86
CA VAL A 591 -31.76 -8.68 14.27
C VAL A 591 -31.76 -10.20 14.49
N ASN A 592 -32.45 -10.65 15.53
CA ASN A 592 -32.53 -12.03 16.02
C ASN A 592 -31.20 -12.66 16.48
N THR A 593 -30.14 -11.86 16.70
CA THR A 593 -28.84 -12.33 17.20
C THR A 593 -28.62 -11.92 18.66
N PRO A 594 -28.08 -12.79 19.54
CA PRO A 594 -27.75 -12.42 20.91
C PRO A 594 -26.71 -11.29 20.98
N PHE A 595 -26.94 -10.34 21.89
CA PHE A 595 -26.06 -9.21 22.18
C PHE A 595 -25.50 -9.31 23.60
N SER A 596 -24.22 -8.96 23.76
CA SER A 596 -23.54 -8.86 25.06
C SER A 596 -22.40 -7.83 24.97
N LEU A 597 -22.43 -6.82 25.84
CA LEU A 597 -21.41 -5.78 25.97
C LEU A 597 -21.00 -5.64 27.45
N PRO A 598 -19.81 -6.11 27.85
CA PRO A 598 -19.29 -5.90 29.20
C PRO A 598 -18.79 -4.46 29.38
N ILE A 599 -19.06 -3.87 30.54
CA ILE A 599 -18.51 -2.56 30.94
C ILE A 599 -17.08 -2.77 31.45
N PRO A 600 -16.05 -2.06 30.93
CA PRO A 600 -14.67 -2.27 31.36
C PRO A 600 -14.46 -1.98 32.85
N LYS A 601 -13.69 -2.86 33.52
CA LYS A 601 -13.27 -2.65 34.92
C LYS A 601 -12.28 -1.49 34.98
N GLY A 602 -12.78 -0.32 35.39
CA GLY A 602 -12.03 0.95 35.36
C GLY A 602 -12.63 2.02 34.44
N ALA A 603 -13.74 1.75 33.73
CA ALA A 603 -14.38 2.73 32.84
C ALA A 603 -14.85 4.01 33.56
N PHE A 604 -15.01 3.95 34.88
CA PHE A 604 -15.28 5.08 35.75
C PHE A 604 -14.30 5.06 36.92
N LYS A 605 -13.93 6.24 37.39
CA LYS A 605 -12.88 6.44 38.40
C LYS A 605 -13.25 7.52 39.38
N ASP A 606 -12.81 7.35 40.61
CA ASP A 606 -12.97 8.28 41.72
C ASP A 606 -11.57 8.66 42.23
N SER A 607 -11.38 9.89 42.74
CA SER A 607 -10.08 10.38 43.23
C SER A 607 -9.95 10.45 44.75
N ASP A 608 -11.07 10.38 45.47
CA ASP A 608 -11.15 10.56 46.93
C ASP A 608 -12.16 9.62 47.60
N GLY A 609 -12.92 8.86 46.82
CA GLY A 609 -13.83 7.79 47.24
C GLY A 609 -13.66 6.51 46.41
N GLN A 610 -14.78 5.85 46.11
CA GLN A 610 -14.87 4.65 45.28
C GLN A 610 -16.20 4.60 44.51
N ILE A 611 -16.18 4.03 43.29
CA ILE A 611 -17.39 3.76 42.52
C ILE A 611 -18.22 2.70 43.24
N THR A 612 -19.43 3.04 43.68
CA THR A 612 -20.34 2.13 44.42
C THR A 612 -21.40 1.49 43.53
N LYS A 613 -21.80 2.17 42.45
CA LYS A 613 -22.89 1.74 41.57
C LYS A 613 -22.70 2.25 40.15
N ILE A 614 -23.07 1.44 39.18
CA ILE A 614 -23.36 1.88 37.80
C ILE A 614 -24.85 1.65 37.54
N GLU A 615 -25.50 2.61 36.91
CA GLU A 615 -26.86 2.51 36.39
C GLU A 615 -26.85 2.67 34.87
N ALA A 616 -27.82 2.04 34.19
CA ALA A 616 -28.04 2.20 32.77
C ALA A 616 -29.50 2.61 32.51
N SER A 617 -29.72 3.57 31.62
CA SER A 617 -31.05 4.08 31.25
C SER A 617 -31.18 4.29 29.73
N GLU A 618 -32.41 4.59 29.28
CA GLU A 618 -32.82 4.58 27.86
C GLU A 618 -32.68 3.20 27.16
N LEU A 619 -32.55 2.12 27.94
CA LEU A 619 -32.51 0.74 27.44
C LEU A 619 -33.75 0.43 26.57
N PRO A 620 -33.59 -0.02 25.31
CA PRO A 620 -34.70 -0.53 24.52
C PRO A 620 -35.21 -1.86 25.11
N GLU A 621 -36.47 -2.22 24.88
CA GLU A 621 -37.18 -3.34 25.53
C GLU A 621 -36.46 -4.70 25.52
N TRP A 622 -35.54 -4.88 24.57
CA TRP A 622 -34.78 -6.12 24.36
C TRP A 622 -33.42 -6.16 25.10
N VAL A 623 -32.96 -5.06 25.70
CA VAL A 623 -31.69 -4.96 26.46
C VAL A 623 -31.96 -4.95 27.96
N LYS A 624 -31.08 -5.61 28.73
CA LYS A 624 -31.03 -5.57 30.20
C LYS A 624 -29.60 -5.24 30.66
N PHE A 625 -29.50 -4.63 31.84
CA PHE A 625 -28.23 -4.38 32.53
C PHE A 625 -28.22 -5.11 33.87
N ASP A 626 -27.14 -5.82 34.20
CA ASP A 626 -26.97 -6.53 35.48
C ASP A 626 -26.07 -5.79 36.49
N GLY A 627 -25.51 -4.64 36.10
CA GLY A 627 -24.51 -3.87 36.85
C GLY A 627 -23.09 -3.95 36.27
N ALA A 628 -22.81 -4.92 35.39
CA ALA A 628 -21.50 -5.10 34.74
C ALA A 628 -21.59 -5.41 33.23
N VAL A 629 -22.71 -5.94 32.74
CA VAL A 629 -22.91 -6.35 31.34
C VAL A 629 -24.29 -5.89 30.84
N LEU A 630 -24.31 -5.30 29.64
CA LEU A 630 -25.53 -5.08 28.86
C LEU A 630 -25.77 -6.30 27.96
N SER A 631 -26.94 -6.92 28.03
CA SER A 631 -27.25 -8.13 27.25
C SER A 631 -28.68 -8.15 26.73
N GLY A 632 -28.93 -8.85 25.62
CA GLY A 632 -30.25 -8.85 24.98
C GLY A 632 -30.34 -9.65 23.68
N MET A 633 -31.48 -9.55 22.98
CA MET A 633 -31.67 -10.05 21.61
C MET A 633 -32.74 -9.22 20.89
N PRO A 634 -32.40 -8.40 19.87
CA PRO A 634 -33.35 -7.53 19.19
C PRO A 634 -34.25 -8.29 18.21
N SER A 635 -35.53 -7.94 18.15
CA SER A 635 -36.51 -8.54 17.22
C SER A 635 -36.97 -7.60 16.09
N LYS A 636 -36.43 -6.38 16.03
CA LYS A 636 -36.75 -5.35 15.03
C LYS A 636 -35.50 -4.51 14.71
N LEU A 637 -35.45 -3.99 13.48
CA LEU A 637 -34.48 -2.95 13.08
C LEU A 637 -34.77 -1.63 13.80
N GLY A 638 -33.74 -0.81 14.02
CA GLY A 638 -33.87 0.50 14.68
C GLY A 638 -32.55 1.01 15.25
N GLU A 639 -32.59 2.13 15.97
CA GLU A 639 -31.46 2.65 16.74
C GLU A 639 -31.94 3.14 18.11
N SER A 640 -31.08 3.09 19.13
CA SER A 640 -31.42 3.48 20.50
C SER A 640 -30.18 4.03 21.22
N ARG A 641 -30.35 5.11 22.00
CA ARG A 641 -29.32 5.65 22.88
C ARG A 641 -29.31 4.85 24.19
N ILE A 642 -28.12 4.60 24.73
CA ILE A 642 -27.92 4.01 26.05
C ILE A 642 -27.15 5.03 26.89
N ILE A 643 -27.68 5.39 28.05
CA ILE A 643 -26.98 6.26 29.02
C ILE A 643 -26.44 5.39 30.15
N LEU A 644 -25.19 5.62 30.53
CA LEU A 644 -24.54 5.03 31.71
C LEU A 644 -24.25 6.12 32.74
N LYS A 645 -24.49 5.82 34.02
CA LYS A 645 -24.20 6.71 35.14
C LYS A 645 -23.47 5.96 36.25
N ALA A 646 -22.32 6.48 36.69
CA ALA A 646 -21.54 5.90 37.77
C ALA A 646 -21.53 6.80 39.00
N TYR A 647 -21.78 6.22 40.17
CA TYR A 647 -21.92 6.89 41.47
C TYR A 647 -20.75 6.58 42.39
N ASP A 648 -20.31 7.58 43.16
CA ASP A 648 -19.36 7.44 44.27
C ASP A 648 -20.01 6.92 45.57
N ASN A 649 -19.29 6.96 46.68
CA ASN A 649 -19.80 6.62 48.01
C ASN A 649 -20.51 7.79 48.75
N GLN A 650 -20.78 8.91 48.08
CA GLN A 650 -21.53 10.07 48.60
C GLN A 650 -22.73 10.44 47.69
N ASN A 651 -23.09 9.57 46.75
CA ASN A 651 -24.16 9.75 45.75
C ASN A 651 -23.97 10.98 44.84
N ALA A 652 -22.73 11.40 44.58
CA ALA A 652 -22.43 12.20 43.40
C ALA A 652 -21.99 11.29 42.24
N PHE A 653 -22.03 11.78 41.01
CA PHE A 653 -21.95 10.92 39.83
C PHE A 653 -21.34 11.58 38.59
N VAL A 654 -21.00 10.75 37.61
CA VAL A 654 -20.76 11.14 36.22
C VAL A 654 -21.64 10.33 35.29
N GLU A 655 -21.96 10.86 34.13
CA GLU A 655 -22.75 10.18 33.11
C GLU A 655 -22.14 10.30 31.70
N THR A 656 -22.41 9.30 30.87
CA THR A 656 -21.95 9.18 29.49
C THR A 656 -22.96 8.37 28.67
N TYR A 657 -22.81 8.29 27.35
CA TYR A 657 -23.75 7.58 26.48
C TYR A 657 -23.07 7.02 25.22
N PHE A 658 -23.76 6.07 24.58
CA PHE A 658 -23.45 5.56 23.23
C PHE A 658 -24.77 5.15 22.55
N THR A 659 -24.77 4.79 21.26
CA THR A 659 -25.95 4.23 20.57
C THR A 659 -25.78 2.75 20.22
N ILE A 660 -26.90 2.05 20.09
CA ILE A 660 -26.98 0.68 19.55
C ILE A 660 -27.89 0.72 18.33
N ARG A 661 -27.37 0.30 17.18
CA ARG A 661 -28.09 0.23 15.90
C ARG A 661 -28.30 -1.22 15.49
N VAL A 662 -29.54 -1.58 15.17
CA VAL A 662 -29.94 -2.94 14.76
C VAL A 662 -30.15 -3.01 13.25
N VAL A 663 -29.43 -3.92 12.59
CA VAL A 663 -29.40 -4.14 11.14
C VAL A 663 -29.72 -5.60 10.77
N GLU A 664 -29.85 -5.89 9.47
CA GLU A 664 -29.96 -7.28 8.98
C GLU A 664 -28.57 -7.96 8.97
N PRO A 665 -28.47 -9.30 9.08
CA PRO A 665 -27.19 -10.00 9.26
C PRO A 665 -26.13 -9.73 8.18
N GLN A 666 -26.51 -9.52 6.91
CA GLN A 666 -25.57 -9.19 5.82
C GLN A 666 -25.03 -7.75 5.84
N TYR A 667 -25.46 -6.96 6.82
CA TYR A 667 -24.91 -5.64 7.17
C TYR A 667 -24.24 -5.63 8.55
N LEU A 668 -24.02 -6.81 9.16
CA LEU A 668 -22.94 -6.92 10.14
C LEU A 668 -21.59 -6.63 9.46
N ASN A 669 -20.63 -6.27 10.29
CA ASN A 669 -19.25 -6.01 9.93
C ASN A 669 -18.40 -6.86 10.89
N ALA A 670 -17.64 -7.81 10.36
CA ALA A 670 -16.61 -8.48 11.13
C ALA A 670 -15.44 -7.51 11.41
N PRO A 671 -14.88 -7.46 12.63
CA PRO A 671 -13.71 -6.63 12.89
C PRO A 671 -12.54 -7.08 12.00
N PRO A 672 -11.61 -6.17 11.66
CA PRO A 672 -10.44 -6.52 10.88
C PRO A 672 -9.55 -7.48 11.66
N PHE A 673 -8.69 -8.21 10.95
CA PHE A 673 -7.72 -9.12 11.55
C PHE A 673 -6.30 -8.66 11.22
N ALA A 674 -5.36 -8.96 12.11
CA ALA A 674 -3.94 -8.85 11.83
C ALA A 674 -3.43 -10.20 11.32
N SER A 675 -2.88 -10.24 10.10
CA SER A 675 -2.38 -11.45 9.45
C SER A 675 -1.11 -11.99 10.10
N ASN A 676 -0.29 -11.12 10.70
CA ASN A 676 0.99 -11.42 11.34
C ASN A 676 1.30 -10.39 12.46
N THR A 677 2.31 -10.67 13.28
CA THR A 677 2.93 -9.68 14.18
C THR A 677 3.97 -8.83 13.44
N LEU A 678 4.11 -7.55 13.81
CA LEU A 678 5.19 -6.71 13.30
C LEU A 678 6.54 -7.08 13.96
N PRO A 679 7.67 -7.04 13.23
CA PRO A 679 8.99 -7.30 13.79
C PRO A 679 9.49 -6.11 14.63
N VAL A 680 10.41 -6.38 15.56
CA VAL A 680 11.24 -5.34 16.18
C VAL A 680 12.06 -4.65 15.10
N LYS A 681 12.17 -3.32 15.16
CA LYS A 681 13.02 -2.51 14.29
C LYS A 681 14.02 -1.70 15.10
N TYR A 682 15.13 -1.38 14.46
CA TYR A 682 16.20 -0.55 15.00
C TYR A 682 16.31 0.73 14.20
N ALA A 683 16.62 1.85 14.86
CA ALA A 683 16.90 3.14 14.25
C ALA A 683 18.13 3.80 14.88
N GLN A 684 18.81 4.61 14.07
CA GLN A 684 20.04 5.33 14.44
C GLN A 684 19.67 6.74 14.93
N VAL A 685 20.15 7.14 16.12
CA VAL A 685 20.00 8.53 16.60
C VAL A 685 20.53 9.52 15.56
N ASN A 686 19.80 10.61 15.34
CA ASN A 686 20.04 11.70 14.38
C ASN A 686 20.07 11.31 12.89
N MET A 687 19.69 10.08 12.52
CA MET A 687 19.65 9.60 11.14
C MET A 687 18.21 9.33 10.66
N PRO A 688 17.90 9.49 9.35
CA PRO A 688 16.56 9.26 8.85
C PRO A 688 16.14 7.78 8.94
N PHE A 689 15.05 7.54 9.65
CA PHE A 689 14.32 6.28 9.73
C PHE A 689 13.19 6.24 8.68
N ASN A 690 12.99 5.09 8.05
CA ASN A 690 11.86 4.81 7.18
C ASN A 690 11.48 3.33 7.28
N TYR A 691 10.20 3.03 7.49
CA TYR A 691 9.66 1.69 7.51
C TYR A 691 8.22 1.67 6.97
N MET A 692 8.02 1.02 5.82
CA MET A 692 6.70 0.71 5.28
C MET A 692 6.10 -0.50 6.02
N LEU A 693 4.90 -0.35 6.57
CA LEU A 693 4.12 -1.48 7.10
C LEU A 693 3.79 -2.46 5.97
N PRO A 694 3.78 -3.79 6.20
CA PRO A 694 3.44 -4.74 5.16
C PRO A 694 1.98 -4.54 4.72
N VAL A 695 1.70 -4.37 3.43
CA VAL A 695 0.36 -3.99 2.93
C VAL A 695 -0.75 -5.00 3.24
N ASN A 696 -0.38 -6.25 3.54
CA ASN A 696 -1.29 -7.33 3.95
C ASN A 696 -1.21 -7.65 5.47
N ILE A 697 -0.61 -6.77 6.29
CA ILE A 697 -0.49 -6.96 7.74
C ILE A 697 -1.85 -6.92 8.44
N PHE A 698 -2.78 -6.13 7.90
CA PHE A 698 -4.19 -6.11 8.27
C PHE A 698 -5.03 -6.56 7.08
N GLY A 699 -6.18 -7.16 7.38
CA GLY A 699 -7.17 -7.53 6.39
C GLY A 699 -8.58 -7.49 6.97
N ASP A 700 -9.55 -7.44 6.08
CA ASP A 700 -10.97 -7.40 6.43
C ASP A 700 -11.69 -8.64 5.84
N PRO A 701 -12.52 -9.36 6.62
CA PRO A 701 -13.32 -10.46 6.10
C PRO A 701 -14.37 -10.02 5.07
N ASP A 702 -15.10 -8.93 5.34
CA ASP A 702 -16.30 -8.54 4.58
C ASP A 702 -16.33 -7.09 4.05
N GLY A 703 -15.49 -6.19 4.57
CA GLY A 703 -15.32 -4.80 4.17
C GLY A 703 -13.91 -4.47 3.65
N TYR A 704 -13.32 -3.39 4.19
CA TYR A 704 -11.95 -2.97 3.96
C TYR A 704 -11.38 -2.13 5.11
N ILE A 705 -10.05 -2.13 5.25
CA ILE A 705 -9.34 -1.23 6.18
C ILE A 705 -9.53 0.23 5.75
N SER A 706 -10.28 1.00 6.52
CA SER A 706 -10.53 2.42 6.24
C SER A 706 -9.28 3.25 6.51
N SER A 707 -8.72 3.11 7.71
CA SER A 707 -7.65 3.95 8.24
C SER A 707 -6.76 3.16 9.21
N ILE A 708 -5.51 3.62 9.36
CA ILE A 708 -4.56 3.09 10.35
C ILE A 708 -4.05 4.26 11.20
N SER A 709 -3.97 4.06 12.51
CA SER A 709 -3.41 5.04 13.45
C SER A 709 -2.33 4.42 14.32
N ILE A 710 -1.42 5.28 14.81
CA ILE A 710 -0.25 4.89 15.60
C ILE A 710 -0.34 5.56 16.97
N GLN A 711 -0.60 4.77 18.02
CA GLN A 711 -0.59 5.26 19.39
C GLN A 711 0.82 5.22 19.97
N ASN A 712 1.06 6.03 21.01
CA ASN A 712 2.37 6.28 21.63
C ASN A 712 3.44 6.83 20.67
N ARG A 713 3.04 7.34 19.49
CA ARG A 713 3.92 7.87 18.45
C ARG A 713 4.77 9.04 18.99
N PRO A 714 6.12 8.96 19.00
CA PRO A 714 6.96 10.08 19.41
C PRO A 714 6.89 11.22 18.39
N SER A 715 7.16 12.45 18.85
CA SER A 715 7.04 13.67 18.05
C SER A 715 7.91 13.72 16.80
N TRP A 716 9.00 12.95 16.77
CA TRP A 716 9.92 12.86 15.63
C TRP A 716 9.49 11.86 14.54
N LEU A 717 8.48 11.02 14.81
CA LEU A 717 8.03 9.95 13.93
C LEU A 717 6.66 10.31 13.32
N ASP A 718 6.60 10.40 12.00
CA ASP A 718 5.35 10.56 11.26
C ASP A 718 4.85 9.23 10.68
N PHE A 719 3.58 9.22 10.25
CA PHE A 719 2.92 8.10 9.59
C PHE A 719 2.04 8.63 8.46
N SER A 720 2.25 8.15 7.24
CA SER A 720 1.46 8.53 6.06
C SER A 720 1.54 7.42 5.01
N LEU A 721 0.41 7.05 4.40
CA LEU A 721 0.31 6.01 3.36
C LEU A 721 1.05 4.70 3.72
N ASN A 722 0.82 4.19 4.94
CA ASN A 722 1.49 3.01 5.53
C ASN A 722 3.01 3.14 5.79
N VAL A 723 3.63 4.30 5.58
CA VAL A 723 5.05 4.54 5.86
C VAL A 723 5.23 5.27 7.19
N LEU A 724 5.92 4.62 8.14
CA LEU A 724 6.50 5.27 9.31
C LEU A 724 7.82 5.93 8.90
N SER A 725 8.01 7.23 9.12
CA SER A 725 9.27 7.91 8.80
C SER A 725 9.57 9.10 9.70
N GLY A 726 10.85 9.42 9.89
CA GLY A 726 11.28 10.47 10.83
C GLY A 726 12.77 10.44 11.15
N THR A 727 13.22 11.27 12.09
CA THR A 727 14.62 11.31 12.54
C THR A 727 14.66 11.35 14.07
N PRO A 728 14.98 10.24 14.77
CA PRO A 728 14.98 10.21 16.23
C PRO A 728 16.11 11.06 16.83
N THR A 729 15.79 11.80 17.87
CA THR A 729 16.73 12.68 18.59
C THR A 729 17.25 12.11 19.90
N GLU A 730 16.64 11.02 20.39
CA GLU A 730 16.92 10.38 21.68
C GLU A 730 16.94 8.86 21.51
N GLU A 731 17.79 8.17 22.27
CA GLU A 731 17.83 6.70 22.31
C GLU A 731 16.76 6.11 23.25
N GLY A 732 16.39 4.85 23.02
CA GLY A 732 15.43 4.13 23.86
C GLY A 732 14.49 3.19 23.10
N GLU A 733 13.67 2.45 23.84
CA GLU A 733 12.70 1.50 23.29
C GLU A 733 11.30 2.16 23.19
N TYR A 734 10.87 2.45 21.97
CA TYR A 734 9.56 3.03 21.69
C TYR A 734 8.52 1.91 21.42
N ARG A 735 7.57 1.74 22.35
CA ARG A 735 6.45 0.78 22.25
C ARG A 735 5.21 1.41 21.64
N LEU A 736 5.08 1.27 20.33
CA LEU A 736 3.99 1.80 19.53
C LEU A 736 2.85 0.78 19.42
N ILE A 737 1.62 1.26 19.28
CA ILE A 737 0.46 0.41 18.97
C ILE A 737 -0.05 0.82 17.60
N VAL A 738 -0.02 -0.12 16.65
CA VAL A 738 -0.58 0.08 15.31
C VAL A 738 -2.02 -0.45 15.34
N ARG A 739 -2.97 0.47 15.21
CA ARG A 739 -4.41 0.17 15.18
C ARG A 739 -4.94 0.34 13.76
N ALA A 740 -5.58 -0.67 13.21
CA ALA A 740 -6.29 -0.59 11.94
C ALA A 740 -7.80 -0.62 12.17
N TYR A 741 -8.52 0.30 11.52
CA TYR A 741 -9.98 0.37 11.53
C TYR A 741 -10.54 -0.16 10.20
N ASP A 742 -11.68 -0.85 10.25
CA ASP A 742 -12.48 -1.18 9.07
C ASP A 742 -13.38 -0.02 8.62
N ASN A 743 -14.20 -0.23 7.59
CA ASN A 743 -15.16 0.73 7.08
C ASN A 743 -16.49 0.84 7.87
N ALA A 744 -16.58 0.24 9.06
CA ALA A 744 -17.66 0.49 10.02
C ALA A 744 -17.16 1.04 11.37
N GLY A 745 -15.84 1.15 11.55
CA GLY A 745 -15.18 1.69 12.74
C GLY A 745 -14.82 0.65 13.81
N ALA A 746 -14.98 -0.65 13.57
CA ALA A 746 -14.35 -1.67 14.43
C ALA A 746 -12.86 -1.82 14.03
N TYR A 747 -12.06 -2.41 14.93
CA TYR A 747 -10.60 -2.31 14.83
C TYR A 747 -9.84 -3.51 15.38
N VAL A 748 -8.57 -3.60 14.99
CA VAL A 748 -7.56 -4.54 15.50
C VAL A 748 -6.28 -3.79 15.85
N GLU A 749 -5.54 -4.29 16.85
CA GLU A 749 -4.31 -3.67 17.33
C GLU A 749 -3.17 -4.69 17.37
N ILE A 750 -1.98 -4.27 16.93
CA ILE A 750 -0.73 -5.02 17.11
C ILE A 750 0.38 -4.10 17.62
N PRO A 751 1.28 -4.60 18.50
CA PRO A 751 2.42 -3.82 18.95
C PRO A 751 3.46 -3.69 17.84
N PHE A 752 4.15 -2.56 17.83
CA PHE A 752 5.36 -2.32 17.04
C PHE A 752 6.44 -1.76 17.98
N ILE A 753 7.61 -2.40 17.99
CA ILE A 753 8.73 -2.02 18.87
C ILE A 753 9.84 -1.43 18.01
N LEU A 754 10.20 -0.19 18.29
CA LEU A 754 11.28 0.53 17.63
C LEU A 754 12.34 0.90 18.65
N ILE A 755 13.49 0.22 18.60
CA ILE A 755 14.65 0.49 19.44
C ILE A 755 15.49 1.55 18.72
N VAL A 756 15.66 2.72 19.33
CA VAL A 756 16.62 3.71 18.86
C VAL A 756 17.92 3.52 19.65
N GLU A 757 19.04 3.37 18.95
CA GLU A 757 20.38 3.28 19.54
C GLU A 757 21.29 4.37 18.97
N ILE A 758 22.22 4.86 19.79
CA ILE A 758 23.36 5.63 19.29
C ILE A 758 24.20 4.71 18.36
N PRO A 759 24.58 5.16 17.15
CA PRO A 759 25.48 4.40 16.30
C PRO A 759 26.87 4.31 16.95
N GLU A 760 27.37 3.10 17.19
CA GLU A 760 28.68 2.85 17.79
C GLU A 760 29.65 2.13 16.84
N LEU A 761 30.93 2.16 17.21
CA LEU A 761 32.00 1.33 16.68
C LEU A 761 32.85 0.80 17.85
N ARG A 762 32.96 -0.52 17.98
CA ARG A 762 33.92 -1.19 18.85
C ARG A 762 35.09 -1.75 18.06
N PHE A 763 36.26 -1.81 18.68
CA PHE A 763 37.51 -2.21 18.03
C PHE A 763 38.10 -3.48 18.66
N GLU A 764 38.70 -4.32 17.83
CA GLU A 764 39.38 -5.54 18.26
C GLU A 764 40.79 -5.58 17.65
N LEU A 765 41.81 -5.73 18.51
CA LEU A 765 43.19 -5.93 18.09
C LEU A 765 43.36 -7.43 17.80
N VAL A 766 43.77 -7.76 16.57
CA VAL A 766 43.87 -9.15 16.11
C VAL A 766 45.26 -9.44 15.55
N LYS A 767 45.68 -10.70 15.66
CA LYS A 767 46.88 -11.20 15.00
C LYS A 767 46.74 -11.09 13.48
N GLY A 768 47.69 -10.41 12.83
CA GLY A 768 47.84 -10.38 11.38
C GLY A 768 48.38 -11.71 10.84
N GLY A 769 48.01 -12.05 9.61
CA GLY A 769 48.27 -13.35 8.99
C GLY A 769 47.07 -13.79 8.14
N SER A 770 47.17 -14.98 7.53
CA SER A 770 46.09 -15.55 6.73
C SER A 770 44.83 -15.79 7.57
N LYS A 771 43.65 -15.95 6.93
CA LYS A 771 42.37 -16.17 7.63
C LYS A 771 42.34 -17.35 8.61
N VAL A 772 43.28 -18.29 8.52
CA VAL A 772 43.42 -19.44 9.43
C VAL A 772 44.28 -19.11 10.67
N GLU A 773 45.13 -18.08 10.57
CA GLU A 773 46.08 -17.65 11.60
C GLU A 773 45.58 -16.44 12.41
N GLN A 774 44.55 -15.76 11.91
CA GLN A 774 43.90 -14.62 12.56
C GLN A 774 43.21 -15.06 13.85
N GLN A 775 43.59 -14.42 14.96
CA GLN A 775 43.04 -14.64 16.29
C GLN A 775 42.89 -13.29 16.98
N VAL A 776 41.78 -13.09 17.70
CA VAL A 776 41.59 -11.87 18.52
C VAL A 776 42.57 -11.92 19.68
N ILE A 777 43.31 -10.84 19.88
CA ILE A 777 44.23 -10.65 21.02
C ILE A 777 43.41 -10.05 22.17
N GLN A 778 42.76 -8.91 21.91
CA GLN A 778 41.86 -8.27 22.86
C GLN A 778 40.83 -7.36 22.15
N LYS A 779 39.73 -7.05 22.83
CA LYS A 779 38.98 -5.82 22.57
C LYS A 779 39.85 -4.62 22.95
N LEU A 780 39.81 -3.58 22.13
CA LEU A 780 40.69 -2.43 22.23
C LEU A 780 39.94 -1.29 22.93
N HIS A 781 40.37 -0.99 24.16
CA HIS A 781 39.84 0.05 25.03
C HIS A 781 40.81 1.24 25.13
N ALA A 782 40.33 2.36 25.68
CA ALA A 782 41.17 3.52 25.91
C ALA A 782 42.21 3.24 27.00
N ASP A 783 43.44 3.68 26.75
CA ASP A 783 44.63 3.52 27.60
C ASP A 783 45.09 2.05 27.81
N ASP A 784 44.63 1.12 26.97
CA ASP A 784 45.16 -0.25 26.91
C ASP A 784 46.70 -0.26 26.71
N VAL A 785 47.40 -1.14 27.44
CA VAL A 785 48.86 -1.33 27.36
C VAL A 785 49.17 -2.78 26.99
N PHE A 786 49.84 -2.97 25.86
CA PHE A 786 50.20 -4.28 25.32
C PHE A 786 51.72 -4.53 25.44
N PRO A 787 52.19 -5.56 26.18
CA PRO A 787 53.60 -5.91 26.25
C PRO A 787 54.14 -6.41 24.90
N TYR A 788 55.18 -5.76 24.39
CA TYR A 788 55.82 -6.11 23.11
C TYR A 788 56.27 -7.58 23.05
N SER A 789 56.74 -8.14 24.17
CA SER A 789 57.15 -9.55 24.29
C SER A 789 56.02 -10.56 24.04
N GLU A 790 54.77 -10.13 24.13
CA GLU A 790 53.58 -10.97 23.96
C GLU A 790 52.87 -10.72 22.61
N MET A 791 53.31 -9.72 21.85
CA MET A 791 52.71 -9.39 20.56
C MET A 791 53.17 -10.32 19.44
N PRO A 792 52.27 -10.79 18.56
CA PRO A 792 52.66 -11.50 17.34
C PRO A 792 53.38 -10.57 16.35
N SER A 793 54.14 -11.16 15.43
CA SER A 793 54.95 -10.44 14.44
C SER A 793 54.16 -9.51 13.51
N LEU A 794 52.85 -9.70 13.38
CA LEU A 794 51.93 -8.81 12.68
C LEU A 794 50.66 -8.59 13.50
N LEU A 795 50.18 -7.35 13.52
CA LEU A 795 48.93 -6.89 14.10
C LEU A 795 47.99 -6.35 13.01
N ASN A 796 46.70 -6.48 13.21
CA ASN A 796 45.64 -5.87 12.43
C ASN A 796 44.54 -5.37 13.39
N ILE A 797 43.68 -4.45 12.96
CA ILE A 797 42.60 -3.92 13.79
C ILE A 797 41.29 -4.08 13.03
N TYR A 798 40.31 -4.72 13.68
CA TYR A 798 38.95 -4.87 13.17
C TYR A 798 38.02 -3.87 13.88
N ALA A 799 37.00 -3.40 13.16
CA ALA A 799 35.93 -2.57 13.69
C ALA A 799 34.56 -3.23 13.44
N TYR A 800 33.70 -3.16 14.45
CA TYR A 800 32.34 -3.70 14.44
C TYR A 800 31.36 -2.61 14.86
N GLY A 801 30.28 -2.42 14.09
CA GLY A 801 29.15 -1.59 14.50
C GLY A 801 28.07 -2.38 15.22
N ASN A 802 27.16 -1.67 15.90
CA ASN A 802 25.81 -2.17 16.19
C ASN A 802 24.88 -2.11 14.95
N PHE A 803 25.23 -1.29 13.96
CA PHE A 803 24.54 -1.20 12.67
C PHE A 803 25.43 -1.64 11.49
N GLU A 804 24.78 -1.93 10.36
CA GLU A 804 25.43 -2.01 9.06
C GLU A 804 25.75 -0.60 8.52
N TYR A 805 26.97 -0.44 8.00
CA TYR A 805 27.48 0.78 7.39
C TYR A 805 28.02 0.47 5.97
N ASP A 806 27.86 1.40 5.03
CA ASP A 806 28.24 1.16 3.63
C ASP A 806 29.76 1.10 3.46
N HIS A 807 30.50 1.89 4.24
CA HIS A 807 31.94 1.77 4.39
C HIS A 807 32.46 2.36 5.71
N VAL A 808 33.69 1.99 6.05
CA VAL A 808 34.42 2.44 7.24
C VAL A 808 35.82 2.88 6.85
N THR A 809 36.24 4.06 7.32
CA THR A 809 37.58 4.61 7.13
C THR A 809 38.36 4.60 8.45
N PHE A 810 39.47 3.88 8.48
CA PHE A 810 40.43 3.83 9.57
C PHE A 810 41.53 4.87 9.36
N ASN A 811 42.00 5.50 10.44
CA ASN A 811 43.14 6.40 10.48
C ASN A 811 43.95 6.14 11.77
N LEU A 812 44.90 5.22 11.68
CA LEU A 812 45.84 4.86 12.75
C LEU A 812 47.06 5.79 12.71
N ASN A 813 47.40 6.38 13.85
CA ASN A 813 48.56 7.24 14.06
C ASN A 813 49.37 6.77 15.27
N GLY A 814 50.65 7.13 15.32
CA GLY A 814 51.61 6.66 16.31
C GLY A 814 52.98 6.39 15.67
N PRO A 815 53.79 5.46 16.22
CA PRO A 815 55.03 4.96 15.60
C PRO A 815 54.83 4.45 14.18
N TYR A 816 53.71 3.76 13.92
CA TYR A 816 53.24 3.39 12.59
C TYR A 816 51.97 4.16 12.26
N ARG A 817 51.89 4.66 11.03
CA ARG A 817 50.76 5.46 10.53
C ARG A 817 50.11 4.77 9.33
N ARG A 818 48.78 4.71 9.29
CA ARG A 818 48.02 4.09 8.20
C ARG A 818 46.59 4.62 8.12
N GLN A 819 46.20 5.05 6.92
CA GLN A 819 44.82 5.31 6.56
C GLN A 819 44.33 4.22 5.59
N SER A 820 43.09 3.76 5.73
CA SER A 820 42.47 2.79 4.81
C SER A 820 40.94 2.81 4.91
N THR A 821 40.27 2.65 3.78
CA THR A 821 38.79 2.57 3.70
C THR A 821 38.36 1.20 3.19
N THR A 822 37.30 0.63 3.75
CA THR A 822 36.73 -0.67 3.35
C THR A 822 35.21 -0.69 3.50
N SER A 823 34.51 -1.35 2.57
CA SER A 823 33.06 -1.62 2.60
C SER A 823 32.73 -3.05 3.06
N LYS A 824 33.73 -3.80 3.54
CA LYS A 824 33.64 -5.26 3.73
C LYS A 824 33.56 -5.60 5.21
N PHE A 825 32.43 -6.15 5.64
CA PHE A 825 32.25 -6.61 7.01
C PHE A 825 32.96 -7.97 7.27
N PRO A 826 33.59 -8.19 8.44
CA PRO A 826 33.92 -7.19 9.46
C PRO A 826 35.00 -6.25 8.95
N TYR A 827 34.83 -4.95 9.20
CA TYR A 827 35.70 -3.91 8.64
C TYR A 827 37.10 -4.02 9.25
N ALA A 828 38.14 -3.91 8.42
CA ALA A 828 39.52 -4.14 8.82
C ALA A 828 40.50 -3.09 8.27
N LEU A 829 41.48 -2.72 9.10
CA LEU A 829 42.64 -1.90 8.71
C LEU A 829 43.46 -2.56 7.57
N TYR A 830 43.44 -3.90 7.48
CA TYR A 830 43.96 -4.68 6.35
C TYR A 830 42.98 -5.81 5.98
N GLU A 831 42.48 -5.83 4.75
CA GLU A 831 41.61 -6.92 4.27
C GLU A 831 42.36 -8.22 3.93
N ASN A 832 43.57 -8.09 3.37
CA ASN A 832 44.27 -9.17 2.66
C ASN A 832 45.26 -9.92 3.55
N GLY A 833 44.79 -10.44 4.69
CA GLY A 833 45.58 -11.31 5.58
C GLY A 833 46.93 -10.72 6.05
N SER A 834 47.02 -9.40 6.07
CA SER A 834 48.24 -8.62 6.30
C SER A 834 48.14 -7.84 7.61
N GLY A 835 49.21 -7.13 7.97
CA GLY A 835 49.24 -6.33 9.19
C GLY A 835 50.41 -5.36 9.25
N PHE A 836 50.61 -4.76 10.41
CA PHE A 836 51.77 -3.96 10.79
C PHE A 836 52.57 -4.67 11.89
N ALA A 837 53.89 -4.48 11.95
CA ALA A 837 54.68 -4.99 13.07
C ALA A 837 54.34 -4.22 14.37
N PRO A 838 54.42 -4.86 15.56
CA PRO A 838 54.07 -4.25 16.84
C PRO A 838 55.13 -3.23 17.31
N TYR A 839 55.27 -2.09 16.65
CA TYR A 839 56.24 -1.08 17.05
C TYR A 839 55.87 -0.46 18.41
N ILE A 840 56.81 -0.44 19.36
CA ILE A 840 56.60 0.15 20.69
C ILE A 840 56.34 1.66 20.56
N GLY A 841 55.31 2.13 21.27
CA GLY A 841 54.91 3.53 21.34
C GLY A 841 53.40 3.71 21.57
N ARG A 842 52.97 4.97 21.62
CA ARG A 842 51.55 5.34 21.77
C ARG A 842 50.87 5.45 20.41
N TYR A 843 49.67 4.89 20.32
CA TYR A 843 48.84 4.88 19.13
C TYR A 843 47.52 5.60 19.38
N THR A 844 47.08 6.36 18.38
CA THR A 844 45.73 6.93 18.31
C THR A 844 45.05 6.40 17.06
N LEU A 845 44.01 5.59 17.23
CA LEU A 845 43.18 5.10 16.16
C LEU A 845 41.89 5.94 16.12
N ASN A 846 41.65 6.62 15.00
CA ASN A 846 40.36 7.21 14.67
C ASN A 846 39.69 6.35 13.60
N VAL A 847 38.40 6.02 13.77
CA VAL A 847 37.63 5.27 12.77
C VAL A 847 36.27 5.92 12.56
N THR A 848 35.95 6.24 11.31
CA THR A 848 34.67 6.83 10.91
C THR A 848 33.89 5.85 10.04
N ALA A 849 32.62 5.61 10.40
CA ALA A 849 31.69 4.84 9.57
C ALA A 849 30.76 5.76 8.78
N PHE A 850 30.36 5.31 7.59
CA PHE A 850 29.63 6.10 6.60
C PHE A 850 28.39 5.37 6.06
N LYS A 851 27.42 6.15 5.61
CA LYS A 851 26.24 5.69 4.87
C LYS A 851 25.98 6.66 3.71
N GLY A 852 26.06 6.18 2.48
CA GLY A 852 26.44 7.01 1.34
C GLY A 852 27.73 7.80 1.63
N ASP A 853 27.73 9.08 1.29
CA ASP A 853 28.82 10.01 1.59
C ASP A 853 28.75 10.62 3.02
N SER A 854 27.70 10.31 3.80
CA SER A 854 27.48 10.87 5.14
C SER A 854 28.21 10.08 6.23
N ALA A 855 29.05 10.74 7.01
CA ALA A 855 29.63 10.17 8.23
C ALA A 855 28.55 9.98 9.31
N VAL A 856 28.44 8.76 9.86
CA VAL A 856 27.40 8.38 10.83
C VAL A 856 27.93 8.38 12.26
N VAL A 857 29.15 7.86 12.47
CA VAL A 857 29.84 7.83 13.76
C VAL A 857 31.35 7.92 13.54
N THR A 858 32.06 8.60 14.44
CA THR A 858 33.52 8.54 14.54
C THR A 858 33.93 8.22 15.97
N ASN A 859 34.54 7.05 16.17
CA ASN A 859 35.09 6.66 17.45
C ASN A 859 36.63 6.78 17.43
N SER A 860 37.18 7.23 18.54
CA SER A 860 38.63 7.37 18.75
C SER A 860 39.05 6.50 19.94
N VAL A 861 40.17 5.79 19.80
CA VAL A 861 40.78 5.04 20.90
C VAL A 861 42.28 5.27 20.93
N GLN A 862 42.83 5.47 22.11
CA GLN A 862 44.27 5.54 22.35
C GLN A 862 44.72 4.26 23.06
N PHE A 863 45.83 3.69 22.63
CA PHE A 863 46.43 2.49 23.22
C PHE A 863 47.95 2.55 23.08
N SER A 864 48.67 1.71 23.81
CA SER A 864 50.13 1.69 23.82
C SER A 864 50.68 0.29 23.61
N ILE A 865 51.71 0.15 22.78
CA ILE A 865 52.59 -1.03 22.81
C ILE A 865 53.81 -0.63 23.65
N SER A 866 54.07 -1.35 24.74
CA SER A 866 55.11 -1.04 25.73
C SER A 866 56.24 -2.07 25.68
N TYR A 867 57.45 -1.72 26.10
CA TYR A 867 58.54 -2.70 26.23
C TYR A 867 58.30 -3.71 27.36
N GLY A 868 57.47 -3.34 28.34
CA GLY A 868 56.98 -4.19 29.43
C GLY A 868 55.47 -4.05 29.63
N ASP A 869 55.02 -4.12 30.88
CA ASP A 869 53.62 -3.96 31.30
C ASP A 869 53.22 -2.51 31.65
N SER A 870 54.16 -1.57 31.55
CA SER A 870 53.98 -0.22 32.09
C SER A 870 53.35 0.77 31.11
N VAL A 871 52.45 1.61 31.65
CA VAL A 871 51.90 2.82 31.01
C VAL A 871 53.00 3.78 30.56
N ASN A 872 54.16 3.82 31.23
CA ASN A 872 55.38 4.39 30.65
C ASN A 872 56.00 3.34 29.72
N ILE A 873 55.72 3.48 28.42
CA ILE A 873 56.19 2.59 27.32
C ILE A 873 57.71 2.35 27.28
N THR A 874 58.49 3.17 28.01
CA THR A 874 59.95 3.13 28.04
C THR A 874 60.57 2.79 29.39
N LYS A 875 59.77 2.52 30.43
CA LYS A 875 60.26 2.33 31.81
C LYS A 875 61.43 1.33 31.89
N ASP A 876 61.34 0.27 31.09
CA ASP A 876 62.25 -0.87 31.12
C ASP A 876 63.25 -0.87 29.92
N LEU A 877 63.44 0.29 29.26
CA LEU A 877 64.44 0.52 28.20
C LEU A 877 65.67 1.29 28.74
N GLU A 878 66.87 0.88 28.33
CA GLU A 878 68.10 1.62 28.64
C GLU A 878 68.21 2.93 27.85
N THR A 879 68.81 3.97 28.46
CA THR A 879 69.09 5.24 27.77
C THR A 879 70.04 5.03 26.60
N TRP A 880 69.65 5.53 25.42
CA TRP A 880 70.26 5.25 24.11
C TRP A 880 70.09 3.81 23.59
N GLN A 881 69.12 3.02 24.08
CA GLN A 881 68.75 1.76 23.44
C GLN A 881 68.10 2.02 22.06
N PHE A 882 68.56 1.29 21.04
CA PHE A 882 68.12 1.39 19.64
C PHE A 882 67.55 0.04 19.17
N TYR A 883 66.34 0.03 18.61
CA TYR A 883 65.68 -1.20 18.15
C TYR A 883 64.54 -0.90 17.14
N PRO A 884 64.11 -1.88 16.32
CA PRO A 884 64.75 -3.16 16.08
C PRO A 884 66.06 -2.98 15.28
N ASN A 885 66.97 -3.94 15.38
CA ASN A 885 68.12 -4.06 14.48
C ASN A 885 68.22 -5.53 14.05
N PRO A 886 68.00 -5.87 12.76
CA PRO A 886 67.80 -4.98 11.62
C PRO A 886 66.48 -4.20 11.62
N VAL A 887 66.50 -3.04 10.97
CA VAL A 887 65.35 -2.16 10.72
C VAL A 887 64.68 -2.55 9.40
N GLU A 888 63.35 -2.63 9.40
CA GLU A 888 62.57 -2.74 8.15
C GLU A 888 62.17 -1.35 7.65
N ASN A 889 61.26 -0.66 8.33
CA ASN A 889 60.86 0.72 7.98
C ASN A 889 60.89 1.68 9.17
N ILE A 890 60.41 1.26 10.35
CA ILE A 890 60.41 2.08 11.56
C ILE A 890 61.42 1.55 12.58
N PHE A 891 62.01 2.48 13.33
CA PHE A 891 62.86 2.17 14.48
C PHE A 891 62.69 3.20 15.61
N ASN A 892 63.08 2.79 16.81
CA ASN A 892 62.99 3.54 18.04
C ASN A 892 64.38 3.79 18.65
N ILE A 893 64.57 4.98 19.24
CA ILE A 893 65.71 5.32 20.11
C ILE A 893 65.17 5.84 21.44
N LYS A 894 65.57 5.24 22.56
CA LYS A 894 65.33 5.79 23.90
C LYS A 894 66.26 6.98 24.15
N LEU A 895 65.70 8.16 24.34
CA LEU A 895 66.40 9.41 24.64
C LEU A 895 66.62 9.60 26.16
N PRO A 896 67.59 10.43 26.59
CA PRO A 896 67.73 10.86 27.98
C PRO A 896 66.57 11.76 28.42
N GLU A 897 66.19 11.68 29.70
CA GLU A 897 65.01 12.40 30.24
C GLU A 897 65.14 13.94 30.31
N GLN A 898 66.37 14.46 30.22
CA GLN A 898 66.68 15.89 30.39
C GLN A 898 67.01 16.60 29.06
N GLN A 899 66.75 15.96 27.91
CA GLN A 899 67.13 16.48 26.60
C GLN A 899 65.98 17.24 25.93
N SER A 900 66.21 18.51 25.61
CA SER A 900 65.27 19.34 24.83
C SER A 900 65.00 18.71 23.47
N GLN A 901 63.73 18.35 23.22
CA GLN A 901 63.33 17.62 22.02
C GLN A 901 63.36 18.50 20.76
N GLU A 902 63.19 19.82 20.91
CA GLU A 902 63.22 20.80 19.82
C GLU A 902 64.63 21.02 19.22
N GLU A 903 65.68 20.59 19.94
CA GLU A 903 67.08 20.75 19.51
C GLU A 903 67.65 19.51 18.81
N LEU A 904 66.90 18.39 18.77
CA LEU A 904 67.37 17.11 18.25
C LEU A 904 67.21 16.98 16.73
N ASN A 905 68.33 16.71 16.06
CA ASN A 905 68.41 16.42 14.64
C ASN A 905 68.84 14.97 14.43
N PHE A 906 68.17 14.25 13.53
CA PHE A 906 68.49 12.86 13.20
C PHE A 906 68.99 12.79 11.76
N VAL A 907 70.20 12.29 11.56
CA VAL A 907 70.88 12.25 10.25
C VAL A 907 71.33 10.83 9.96
N LEU A 908 70.87 10.27 8.84
CA LEU A 908 71.36 9.00 8.32
C LEU A 908 72.62 9.23 7.47
N ILE A 909 73.61 8.36 7.60
CA ILE A 909 74.84 8.36 6.82
C ILE A 909 74.99 6.98 6.18
N ASN A 910 75.08 6.92 4.86
CA ASN A 910 75.31 5.65 4.16
C ASN A 910 76.80 5.23 4.20
N VAL A 911 77.12 4.02 3.74
CA VAL A 911 78.52 3.53 3.67
C VAL A 911 79.46 4.37 2.79
N SER A 912 78.93 5.26 1.95
CA SER A 912 79.71 6.20 1.13
C SER A 912 79.96 7.55 1.82
N GLY A 913 79.42 7.77 3.02
CA GLY A 913 79.52 9.03 3.77
C GLY A 913 78.45 10.07 3.43
N ASN A 914 77.47 9.76 2.56
CA ASN A 914 76.41 10.69 2.18
C ASN A 914 75.46 10.89 3.38
N ARG A 915 75.32 12.13 3.84
CA ARG A 915 74.39 12.53 4.91
C ARG A 915 72.99 12.78 4.35
N ILE A 916 71.98 12.24 5.01
CA ILE A 916 70.55 12.34 4.71
C ILE A 916 69.85 12.77 5.99
N THR A 917 69.49 14.05 6.11
CA THR A 917 68.72 14.56 7.25
C THR A 917 67.31 13.97 7.21
N ILE A 918 66.84 13.42 8.33
CA ILE A 918 65.48 12.90 8.47
C ILE A 918 64.53 14.09 8.72
N PRO A 919 63.51 14.34 7.87
CA PRO A 919 62.51 15.36 8.12
C PRO A 919 61.73 15.13 9.41
N GLY A 920 61.54 16.17 10.22
CA GLY A 920 60.92 16.07 11.55
C GLY A 920 59.51 15.47 11.56
N ASN A 921 58.74 15.58 10.46
CA ASN A 921 57.41 14.97 10.33
C ASN A 921 57.43 13.43 10.24
N LEU A 922 58.60 12.82 9.98
CA LEU A 922 58.83 11.37 10.06
C LEU A 922 59.23 10.91 11.47
N ILE A 923 59.38 11.84 12.41
CA ILE A 923 59.80 11.58 13.79
C ILE A 923 58.59 11.78 14.70
N THR A 924 58.39 10.88 15.65
CA THR A 924 57.36 10.98 16.70
C THR A 924 58.04 10.72 18.04
N VAL A 925 57.92 11.64 19.00
CA VAL A 925 58.53 11.49 20.32
C VAL A 925 57.45 11.34 21.40
N SER A 926 57.54 10.29 22.21
CA SER A 926 56.60 10.01 23.31
C SER A 926 57.34 9.30 24.46
N ASP A 927 57.18 9.76 25.70
CA ASP A 927 57.86 9.21 26.89
C ASP A 927 59.40 9.09 26.75
N ASN A 928 59.99 10.06 26.05
CA ASN A 928 61.40 10.08 25.64
C ASN A 928 61.81 8.90 24.73
N LEU A 929 60.87 8.27 24.01
CA LEU A 929 61.14 7.40 22.88
C LEU A 929 61.01 8.20 21.59
N ALA A 930 62.07 8.29 20.78
CA ALA A 930 61.98 8.79 19.42
C ALA A 930 61.72 7.63 18.45
N SER A 931 60.52 7.57 17.87
CA SER A 931 60.17 6.70 16.76
C SER A 931 60.42 7.43 15.43
N ILE A 932 61.17 6.82 14.53
CA ILE A 932 61.51 7.35 13.21
C ILE A 932 60.94 6.40 12.14
N ASP A 933 60.11 6.93 11.23
CA ASP A 933 59.56 6.20 10.10
C ASP A 933 60.33 6.49 8.79
N LEU A 934 61.05 5.50 8.28
CA LEU A 934 61.80 5.57 7.02
C LEU A 934 61.02 5.04 5.81
N SER A 935 59.75 4.65 5.95
CA SER A 935 58.95 4.07 4.85
C SER A 935 58.90 4.96 3.59
N ALA A 936 58.78 6.27 3.78
CA ALA A 936 58.79 7.26 2.69
C ALA A 936 60.20 7.58 2.15
N ALA A 937 61.27 7.23 2.88
CA ALA A 937 62.63 7.66 2.58
C ALA A 937 63.29 6.91 1.40
N SER A 938 62.65 5.88 0.85
CA SER A 938 63.11 5.12 -0.34
C SER A 938 64.54 4.56 -0.23
N LEU A 939 64.95 4.20 0.99
CA LEU A 939 66.30 3.72 1.29
C LEU A 939 66.47 2.25 0.90
N SER A 940 67.52 1.98 0.14
CA SER A 940 67.99 0.64 -0.20
C SER A 940 68.37 -0.19 1.04
N ALA A 941 68.23 -1.51 0.95
CA ALA A 941 68.82 -2.43 1.92
C ALA A 941 70.34 -2.21 2.06
N GLY A 942 70.86 -2.23 3.29
CA GLY A 942 72.29 -1.98 3.54
C GLY A 942 72.62 -1.47 4.94
N ILE A 943 73.88 -1.10 5.14
CA ILE A 943 74.36 -0.52 6.41
C ILE A 943 74.24 1.00 6.35
N TYR A 944 73.68 1.57 7.40
CA TYR A 944 73.64 3.02 7.64
C TYR A 944 74.14 3.32 9.05
N PHE A 945 74.56 4.56 9.28
CA PHE A 945 74.80 5.10 10.62
C PHE A 945 73.77 6.19 10.89
N ILE A 946 73.04 6.12 12.02
CA ILE A 946 72.27 7.27 12.49
C ILE A 946 73.16 8.09 13.40
N HIS A 947 73.29 9.36 13.09
CA HIS A 947 73.74 10.39 14.02
C HIS A 947 72.51 11.02 14.68
N VAL A 948 72.48 11.01 16.01
CA VAL A 948 71.61 11.89 16.80
C VAL A 948 72.46 13.10 17.19
N GLU A 949 72.05 14.28 16.75
CA GLU A 949 72.80 15.53 16.85
C GLU A 949 71.97 16.59 17.60
N SER A 950 72.63 17.48 18.34
CA SER A 950 72.00 18.68 18.92
C SER A 950 72.91 19.87 18.71
N ASN A 951 72.34 20.99 18.23
CA ASN A 951 73.06 22.22 17.92
C ASN A 951 74.32 22.02 17.04
N GLY A 952 74.28 21.02 16.14
CA GLY A 952 75.39 20.64 15.26
C GLY A 952 76.45 19.72 15.87
N MET A 953 76.32 19.30 17.13
CA MET A 953 77.21 18.34 17.80
C MET A 953 76.62 16.94 17.81
N LEU A 954 77.44 15.92 17.54
CA LEU A 954 77.08 14.51 17.62
C LEU A 954 76.92 14.06 19.08
N LEU A 955 75.72 13.62 19.46
CA LEU A 955 75.40 13.07 20.78
C LEU A 955 75.62 11.54 20.82
N LYS A 956 75.15 10.85 19.78
CA LYS A 956 75.17 9.38 19.70
C LYS A 956 75.18 8.90 18.25
N GLN A 957 75.97 7.86 17.97
CA GLN A 957 75.97 7.15 16.70
C GLN A 957 75.42 5.73 16.88
N PHE A 958 74.52 5.31 16.00
CA PHE A 958 74.00 3.94 15.91
C PHE A 958 74.35 3.29 14.58
N LYS A 959 74.77 2.02 14.57
CA LYS A 959 74.93 1.24 13.34
C LYS A 959 73.64 0.48 13.03
N VAL A 960 73.01 0.85 11.93
CA VAL A 960 71.74 0.29 11.44
C VAL A 960 72.02 -0.71 10.33
N PHE A 961 71.32 -1.85 10.36
CA PHE A 961 71.13 -2.67 9.16
C PHE A 961 69.70 -2.47 8.65
N LYS A 962 69.54 -1.78 7.51
CA LYS A 962 68.27 -1.66 6.78
C LYS A 962 68.09 -2.95 5.97
N LYS A 963 66.99 -3.66 6.22
CA LYS A 963 66.49 -4.76 5.37
C LYS A 963 65.97 -4.25 4.03
#